data_AF-A0A178V6M3-F1
#
_entry.id   AF-A0A178V6M3-F1
#
_cell.length_a   1.000
_cell.length_b   1.000
_cell.length_c   1.000
_cell.angle_alpha   90.00
_cell.angle_beta   90.00
_cell.angle_gamma   90.00
#
_symmetry.space_group_name_H-M   'P 1'
#
loop_
_entity.id
_entity.type
_entity.pdbx_description
1 polymer ?
#
loop_
_entity_poly.entity_id
_entity_poly.type
_entity_poly.pdbx_seq_one_letter_code
_entity_poly.pdbx_strand_id
1 'polypeptide(L)'
;MRKCLATIRDSKEWDVVVSASLRIEVLSSIRQVASKLSSLPGRCGIEEETYYWTAIYHLNIRLYEKLLFGVFDTLDEGQVIEDASSMLFHMKSIWSTLGITENLHSAIYGWVLFQQFVCTGEPSLLGSTIQELQKVTSAESGNPKEDLYLSHLVCSRQTIGTDIHLGLVKAILTSVSAWCDDKLQDYHLHFGKKPRDFGMLVRLASTVGLPPADCTRTELIKLDTLSDDVSDKIQSYVQNSIKGACARAAHFAYVKSHGERTHALALLANELTVIAKVEINEFVPVFSKWLPECMMISAMLLHRFYGERLTPFLEGVSSLSGDVRKVVPAAYMLQEELTQLYNCHSKSKLRKPYFHKLKNYEVTDKISYIDWISEQNYITSQFSGLLTQFNMSISHKRDYPSVYVQIEKAVKPVMLDWLISQHDHILQWTRRAFEIEEWEPLSVQQRHAASIVEIFRIIEETVSQLFGLHLPVDITHLQALLSLIYHSLDTYLQRVFDQLVDKKFLYPSAPPLTRFTENVMPVMKRKSLEFSEPDNKIVKKLDELTIPKLCIILNTLCYIQKQISATEVGIRKSLTLVEASLNKRSEIETDEAEVENSLTHSEAVDELFATTYDSLRDTNANCITKTRDLIGARAIFWDLRDMFLIQLYNGTVEGARLERILPHIDSVLDTVCSLSYEDSRDMVVLSICRSALEAYVRVLLDGGPTRAFSDSDITLMEEDLSILKEFFIADGEGLPRSLVEQEAKQAKEILDLYSLESDMLIQMLMTASELINMGVSSEQRRLEDAQTLVRVLCHKKDRNASKFLKRQYELPMSTGKNTHTHENLDHL
;
A
#
# COMPACT_ATOMS: atom_id res chain seq x y z
N MET A 1 3.16 -86.37 18.86
CA MET A 1 2.92 -85.05 18.22
C MET A 1 4.17 -84.45 17.59
N ARG A 2 5.25 -84.10 18.31
CA ARG A 2 6.49 -83.54 17.71
C ARG A 2 7.08 -84.38 16.57
N LYS A 3 7.11 -85.71 16.74
CA LYS A 3 7.57 -86.66 15.71
C LYS A 3 6.67 -86.69 14.46
N CYS A 4 5.35 -86.52 14.63
CA CYS A 4 4.36 -86.46 13.54
C CYS A 4 4.39 -85.11 12.79
N LEU A 5 4.64 -84.01 13.51
CA LEU A 5 4.75 -82.66 12.95
C LEU A 5 6.05 -82.48 12.15
N ALA A 6 7.14 -83.13 12.57
CA ALA A 6 8.40 -83.15 11.82
C ALA A 6 8.23 -83.78 10.42
N THR A 7 7.40 -84.82 10.30
CA THR A 7 7.10 -85.50 9.03
C THR A 7 6.23 -84.68 8.07
N ILE A 8 5.45 -83.72 8.57
CA ILE A 8 4.57 -82.84 7.77
C ILE A 8 5.31 -81.57 7.31
N ARG A 9 6.37 -81.17 8.02
CA ARG A 9 7.07 -79.91 7.79
C ARG A 9 7.85 -79.86 6.46
N ASP A 10 8.19 -81.01 5.89
CA ASP A 10 8.79 -81.12 4.56
C ASP A 10 7.73 -81.52 3.53
N SER A 11 7.28 -80.56 2.72
CA SER A 11 6.20 -80.78 1.75
C SER A 11 6.57 -81.78 0.65
N LYS A 12 7.87 -81.96 0.35
CA LYS A 12 8.32 -82.93 -0.66
C LYS A 12 8.26 -84.36 -0.14
N GLU A 13 8.59 -84.59 1.14
CA GLU A 13 8.50 -85.94 1.73
C GLU A 13 7.04 -86.36 1.96
N TRP A 14 6.19 -85.46 2.44
CA TRP A 14 4.79 -85.77 2.77
C TRP A 14 3.95 -86.20 1.56
N ASP A 15 4.08 -85.50 0.43
CA ASP A 15 3.23 -85.74 -0.74
C ASP A 15 3.75 -86.89 -1.63
N VAL A 16 5.07 -87.07 -1.70
CA VAL A 16 5.73 -87.98 -2.66
C VAL A 16 6.25 -89.27 -2.00
N VAL A 17 6.82 -89.20 -0.79
CA VAL A 17 7.56 -90.33 -0.18
C VAL A 17 6.68 -91.13 0.79
N VAL A 18 5.73 -90.48 1.47
CA VAL A 18 4.88 -91.15 2.47
C VAL A 18 3.69 -91.86 1.79
N SER A 19 3.53 -93.16 2.06
CA SER A 19 2.39 -93.95 1.55
C SER A 19 1.05 -93.44 2.12
N ALA A 20 -0.04 -93.63 1.36
CA ALA A 20 -1.36 -93.15 1.76
C ALA A 20 -1.82 -93.70 3.13
N SER A 21 -1.45 -94.93 3.46
CA SER A 21 -1.76 -95.55 4.77
C SER A 21 -1.02 -94.88 5.93
N LEU A 22 0.26 -94.55 5.75
CA LEU A 22 1.07 -93.89 6.78
C LEU A 22 0.65 -92.42 6.96
N ARG A 23 0.22 -91.74 5.88
CA ARG A 23 -0.40 -90.41 5.97
C ARG A 23 -1.68 -90.44 6.80
N ILE A 24 -2.56 -91.42 6.57
CA ILE A 24 -3.78 -91.59 7.35
C ILE A 24 -3.46 -91.86 8.83
N GLU A 25 -2.43 -92.66 9.14
CA GLU A 25 -2.02 -92.97 10.52
C GLU A 25 -1.39 -91.75 11.24
N VAL A 26 -0.59 -90.96 10.54
CA VAL A 26 -0.02 -89.71 11.07
C VAL A 26 -1.15 -88.69 11.32
N LEU A 27 -2.06 -88.53 10.37
CA LEU A 27 -3.23 -87.65 10.52
C LEU A 27 -4.20 -88.15 11.59
N SER A 28 -4.40 -89.46 11.73
CA SER A 28 -5.25 -90.03 12.80
C SER A 28 -4.61 -89.83 14.17
N SER A 29 -3.29 -89.97 14.28
CA SER A 29 -2.53 -89.70 15.50
C SER A 29 -2.60 -88.22 15.90
N ILE A 30 -2.50 -87.31 14.93
CA ILE A 30 -2.69 -85.87 15.15
C ILE A 30 -4.15 -85.60 15.55
N ARG A 31 -5.13 -86.22 14.87
CA ARG A 31 -6.56 -86.10 15.18
C ARG A 31 -6.88 -86.62 16.58
N GLN A 32 -6.26 -87.71 17.03
CA GLN A 32 -6.46 -88.27 18.35
C GLN A 32 -5.88 -87.35 19.44
N VAL A 33 -4.70 -86.77 19.21
CA VAL A 33 -4.12 -85.78 20.13
C VAL A 33 -4.95 -84.50 20.13
N ALA A 34 -5.39 -84.03 18.96
CA ALA A 34 -6.26 -82.87 18.85
C ALA A 34 -7.64 -83.11 19.50
N SER A 35 -8.21 -84.30 19.39
CA SER A 35 -9.46 -84.68 20.05
C SER A 35 -9.30 -84.80 21.57
N LYS A 36 -8.11 -85.18 22.05
CA LYS A 36 -7.81 -85.22 23.48
C LYS A 36 -7.59 -83.81 24.05
N LEU A 37 -6.91 -82.95 23.30
CA LEU A 37 -6.74 -81.54 23.65
C LEU A 37 -8.07 -80.76 23.55
N SER A 38 -8.96 -81.12 22.61
CA SER A 38 -10.30 -80.53 22.50
C SER A 38 -11.21 -80.89 23.67
N SER A 39 -10.94 -82.01 24.35
CA SER A 39 -11.71 -82.47 25.52
C SER A 39 -11.26 -81.84 26.84
N LEU A 40 -10.18 -81.05 26.83
CA LEU A 40 -9.74 -80.31 28.00
C LEU A 40 -10.66 -79.11 28.25
N PRO A 41 -11.04 -78.82 29.51
CA PRO A 41 -11.84 -77.65 29.82
C PRO A 41 -11.07 -76.35 29.52
N GLY A 42 -11.82 -75.29 29.25
CA GLY A 42 -11.29 -73.92 29.19
C GLY A 42 -10.52 -73.54 30.46
N ARG A 43 -9.61 -72.58 30.34
CA ARG A 43 -8.71 -72.16 31.45
C ARG A 43 -9.26 -70.98 32.24
N CYS A 44 -10.19 -70.22 31.66
CA CYS A 44 -10.65 -68.93 32.19
C CYS A 44 -12.10 -68.97 32.71
N GLY A 45 -12.84 -70.04 32.43
CA GLY A 45 -14.18 -70.30 32.97
C GLY A 45 -15.30 -69.50 32.30
N ILE A 46 -15.09 -69.11 31.03
CA ILE A 46 -16.08 -68.44 30.17
C ILE A 46 -17.06 -69.48 29.62
N GLU A 47 -18.34 -69.12 29.47
CA GLU A 47 -19.35 -70.01 28.86
C GLU A 47 -18.94 -70.36 27.42
N GLU A 48 -19.00 -71.65 27.06
CA GLU A 48 -18.54 -72.19 25.76
C GLU A 48 -17.02 -72.12 25.47
N GLU A 49 -16.19 -71.79 26.47
CA GLU A 49 -14.73 -71.76 26.29
C GLU A 49 -14.14 -73.13 25.94
N THR A 50 -13.32 -73.17 24.89
CA THR A 50 -12.55 -74.36 24.54
C THR A 50 -11.06 -74.17 24.87
N TYR A 51 -10.35 -75.26 25.15
CA TYR A 51 -8.90 -75.25 25.39
C TYR A 51 -8.10 -74.54 24.27
N TYR A 52 -8.59 -74.57 23.03
CA TYR A 52 -7.90 -74.00 21.87
C TYR A 52 -7.92 -72.48 21.82
N TRP A 53 -8.86 -71.83 22.52
CA TRP A 53 -8.93 -70.38 22.56
C TRP A 53 -7.63 -69.76 23.07
N THR A 54 -7.00 -70.35 24.10
CA THR A 54 -5.71 -69.88 24.64
C THR A 54 -4.50 -70.62 24.09
N ALA A 55 -4.65 -71.84 23.57
CA ALA A 55 -3.51 -72.66 23.12
C ALA A 55 -3.00 -72.30 21.71
N ILE A 56 -3.88 -71.83 20.81
CA ILE A 56 -3.55 -71.49 19.42
C ILE A 56 -4.06 -70.09 19.02
N TYR A 57 -4.23 -69.22 20.02
CA TYR A 57 -4.81 -67.89 19.84
C TYR A 57 -4.15 -67.06 18.74
N HIS A 58 -2.82 -67.17 18.57
CA HIS A 58 -2.09 -66.47 17.51
C HIS A 58 -2.65 -66.79 16.11
N LEU A 59 -2.94 -68.06 15.81
CA LEU A 59 -3.48 -68.45 14.51
C LEU A 59 -4.94 -68.01 14.38
N ASN A 60 -5.75 -68.22 15.42
CA ASN A 60 -7.17 -67.87 15.40
C ASN A 60 -7.38 -66.37 15.20
N ILE A 61 -6.62 -65.54 15.92
CA ILE A 61 -6.67 -64.08 15.82
C ILE A 61 -6.18 -63.62 14.45
N ARG A 62 -5.10 -64.19 13.91
CA ARG A 62 -4.63 -63.83 12.56
C ARG A 62 -5.61 -64.24 11.46
N LEU A 63 -6.26 -65.39 11.59
CA LEU A 63 -7.31 -65.81 10.66
C LEU A 63 -8.52 -64.86 10.73
N TYR A 64 -8.92 -64.48 11.95
CA TYR A 64 -10.02 -63.56 12.16
C TYR A 64 -9.70 -62.14 11.65
N GLU A 65 -8.50 -61.63 11.94
CA GLU A 65 -7.98 -60.38 11.38
C GLU A 65 -8.05 -60.40 9.84
N LYS A 66 -7.60 -61.47 9.19
CA LYS A 66 -7.67 -61.61 7.72
C LYS A 66 -9.09 -61.72 7.19
N LEU A 67 -10.01 -62.32 7.93
CA LEU A 67 -11.42 -62.37 7.57
C LEU A 67 -12.05 -60.96 7.61
N LEU A 68 -11.69 -60.14 8.58
CA LEU A 68 -12.16 -58.76 8.71
C LEU A 68 -11.68 -57.85 7.56
N PHE A 69 -10.53 -58.13 6.96
CA PHE A 69 -10.10 -57.44 5.74
C PHE A 69 -11.04 -57.70 4.54
N GLY A 70 -11.85 -58.76 4.58
CA GLY A 70 -12.88 -59.01 3.56
C GLY A 70 -14.07 -58.04 3.59
N VAL A 71 -14.09 -57.10 4.53
CA VAL A 71 -15.12 -56.06 4.69
C VAL A 71 -14.81 -54.79 3.86
N PHE A 72 -13.65 -54.74 3.20
CA PHE A 72 -13.26 -53.63 2.34
C PHE A 72 -13.44 -54.00 0.86
N ASP A 73 -13.70 -52.99 0.03
CA ASP A 73 -13.78 -53.18 -1.42
C ASP A 73 -12.40 -53.58 -1.98
N THR A 74 -12.38 -54.57 -2.86
CA THR A 74 -11.16 -55.06 -3.52
C THR A 74 -10.58 -54.09 -4.56
N LEU A 75 -11.38 -53.14 -5.05
CA LEU A 75 -10.99 -52.14 -6.05
C LEU A 75 -10.68 -50.78 -5.39
N ASP A 76 -11.35 -50.46 -4.29
CA ASP A 76 -11.11 -49.26 -3.47
C ASP A 76 -10.91 -49.66 -2.00
N GLU A 77 -9.67 -49.94 -1.63
CA GLU A 77 -9.30 -50.43 -0.29
C GLU A 77 -9.68 -49.45 0.86
N GLY A 78 -10.04 -48.20 0.53
CA GLY A 78 -10.50 -47.19 1.48
C GLY A 78 -12.00 -47.28 1.82
N GLN A 79 -12.78 -48.02 1.03
CA GLN A 79 -14.24 -48.10 1.20
C GLN A 79 -14.69 -49.41 1.84
N VAL A 80 -15.67 -49.28 2.72
CA VAL A 80 -16.38 -50.40 3.33
C VAL A 80 -17.53 -50.82 2.41
N ILE A 81 -17.64 -52.11 2.09
CA ILE A 81 -18.69 -52.62 1.18
C ILE A 81 -20.08 -52.41 1.79
N GLU A 82 -21.10 -52.22 0.97
CA GLU A 82 -22.49 -52.01 1.43
C GLU A 82 -22.99 -53.16 2.33
N ASP A 83 -22.54 -54.40 2.06
CA ASP A 83 -22.90 -55.60 2.81
C ASP A 83 -22.02 -55.87 4.05
N ALA A 84 -21.13 -54.95 4.43
CA ALA A 84 -20.22 -55.09 5.57
C ALA A 84 -20.92 -55.47 6.87
N SER A 85 -22.04 -54.82 7.18
CA SER A 85 -22.82 -55.09 8.40
C SER A 85 -23.38 -56.52 8.42
N SER A 86 -23.86 -57.00 7.27
CA SER A 86 -24.30 -58.37 7.07
C SER A 86 -23.14 -59.34 7.25
N MET A 87 -21.96 -59.07 6.68
CA MET A 87 -20.78 -59.92 6.84
C MET A 87 -20.35 -60.03 8.31
N LEU A 88 -20.25 -58.90 9.02
CA LEU A 88 -19.92 -58.87 10.45
C LEU A 88 -20.94 -59.64 11.30
N PHE A 89 -22.24 -59.54 10.97
CA PHE A 89 -23.29 -60.33 11.62
C PHE A 89 -23.08 -61.84 11.45
N HIS A 90 -22.74 -62.29 10.24
CA HIS A 90 -22.46 -63.71 10.00
C HIS A 90 -21.15 -64.16 10.69
N MET A 91 -20.12 -63.32 10.74
CA MET A 91 -18.86 -63.61 11.43
C MET A 91 -19.06 -63.85 12.93
N LYS A 92 -20.09 -63.25 13.55
CA LYS A 92 -20.43 -63.47 14.98
C LYS A 92 -20.72 -64.94 15.29
N SER A 93 -21.26 -65.70 14.34
CA SER A 93 -21.50 -67.15 14.52
C SER A 93 -20.21 -67.98 14.70
N ILE A 94 -19.06 -67.42 14.29
CA ILE A 94 -17.75 -68.09 14.31
C ILE A 94 -16.96 -67.72 15.59
N TRP A 95 -17.44 -66.75 16.38
CA TRP A 95 -16.75 -66.23 17.57
C TRP A 95 -16.42 -67.32 18.59
N SER A 96 -17.38 -68.20 18.91
CA SER A 96 -17.16 -69.31 19.86
C SER A 96 -16.19 -70.37 19.34
N THR A 97 -16.01 -70.47 18.02
CA THR A 97 -15.04 -71.41 17.41
C THR A 97 -13.62 -70.87 17.48
N LEU A 98 -13.44 -69.57 17.22
CA LEU A 98 -12.13 -68.92 17.18
C LEU A 98 -11.68 -68.37 18.53
N GLY A 99 -12.58 -68.27 19.50
CA GLY A 99 -12.33 -67.64 20.80
C GLY A 99 -12.31 -66.11 20.73
N ILE A 100 -13.19 -65.55 19.92
CA ILE A 100 -13.36 -64.10 19.78
C ILE A 100 -14.46 -63.65 20.73
N THR A 101 -14.14 -62.81 21.70
CA THR A 101 -15.12 -62.12 22.53
C THR A 101 -15.53 -60.79 21.89
N GLU A 102 -16.60 -60.16 22.36
CA GLU A 102 -17.04 -58.86 21.83
C GLU A 102 -15.99 -57.75 22.00
N ASN A 103 -15.29 -57.75 23.15
CA ASN A 103 -14.17 -56.84 23.39
C ASN A 103 -12.99 -57.11 22.45
N LEU A 104 -12.66 -58.39 22.24
CA LEU A 104 -11.59 -58.80 21.34
C LEU A 104 -11.92 -58.49 19.88
N HIS A 105 -13.19 -58.66 19.47
CA HIS A 105 -13.65 -58.24 18.15
C HIS A 105 -13.50 -56.74 17.97
N SER A 106 -14.00 -55.93 18.90
CA SER A 106 -13.93 -54.47 18.83
C SER A 106 -12.47 -53.99 18.75
N ALA A 107 -11.54 -54.63 19.49
CA ALA A 107 -10.12 -54.34 19.44
C ALA A 107 -9.46 -54.71 18.10
N ILE A 108 -9.71 -55.92 17.59
CA ILE A 108 -9.12 -56.39 16.32
C ILE A 108 -9.73 -55.65 15.12
N TYR A 109 -11.04 -55.39 15.14
CA TYR A 109 -11.71 -54.68 14.07
C TYR A 109 -11.31 -53.20 14.04
N GLY A 110 -11.23 -52.54 15.20
CA GLY A 110 -10.64 -51.21 15.31
C GLY A 110 -9.19 -51.15 14.81
N TRP A 111 -8.39 -52.19 15.09
CA TRP A 111 -7.03 -52.31 14.55
C TRP A 111 -6.98 -52.46 13.03
N VAL A 112 -7.84 -53.30 12.44
CA VAL A 112 -7.91 -53.48 10.98
C VAL A 112 -8.37 -52.20 10.29
N LEU A 113 -9.39 -51.52 10.82
CA LEU A 113 -9.85 -50.22 10.33
C LEU A 113 -8.74 -49.17 10.40
N PHE A 114 -7.97 -49.15 11.49
CA PHE A 114 -6.82 -48.26 11.66
C PHE A 114 -5.71 -48.56 10.64
N GLN A 115 -5.38 -49.84 10.43
CA GLN A 115 -4.38 -50.24 9.43
C GLN A 115 -4.80 -49.80 8.02
N GLN A 116 -6.07 -49.98 7.66
CA GLN A 116 -6.57 -49.54 6.37
C GLN A 116 -6.57 -48.02 6.23
N PHE A 117 -6.90 -47.28 7.29
CA PHE A 117 -6.76 -45.83 7.30
C PHE A 117 -5.31 -45.40 7.07
N VAL A 118 -4.33 -46.03 7.74
CA VAL A 118 -2.90 -45.69 7.56
C VAL A 118 -2.42 -45.97 6.14
N CYS A 119 -2.97 -46.98 5.47
CA CYS A 119 -2.63 -47.32 4.08
C CYS A 119 -3.32 -46.42 3.04
N THR A 120 -4.60 -46.07 3.25
CA THR A 120 -5.44 -45.42 2.23
C THR A 120 -5.60 -43.92 2.45
N GLY A 121 -5.45 -43.44 3.68
CA GLY A 121 -5.64 -42.04 4.07
C GLY A 121 -7.10 -41.58 4.10
N GLU A 122 -8.06 -42.51 4.10
CA GLU A 122 -9.50 -42.22 4.01
C GLU A 122 -10.10 -41.84 5.40
N PRO A 123 -10.60 -40.61 5.60
CA PRO A 123 -11.01 -40.11 6.92
C PRO A 123 -12.22 -40.82 7.53
N SER A 124 -13.11 -41.39 6.71
CA SER A 124 -14.30 -42.11 7.20
C SER A 124 -13.91 -43.34 8.04
N LEU A 125 -12.83 -44.03 7.67
CA LEU A 125 -12.27 -45.18 8.40
C LEU A 125 -11.74 -44.81 9.79
N LEU A 126 -11.19 -43.60 9.94
CA LEU A 126 -10.70 -43.09 11.22
C LEU A 126 -11.86 -42.87 12.21
N GLY A 127 -13.01 -42.38 11.73
CA GLY A 127 -14.22 -42.25 12.52
C GLY A 127 -14.72 -43.61 13.07
N SER A 128 -14.77 -44.62 12.21
CA SER A 128 -15.14 -45.99 12.60
C SER A 128 -14.12 -46.61 13.56
N THR A 129 -12.82 -46.37 13.35
CA THR A 129 -11.74 -46.80 14.26
C THR A 129 -11.96 -46.26 15.67
N ILE A 130 -12.24 -44.95 15.79
CA ILE A 130 -12.51 -44.31 17.09
C ILE A 130 -13.70 -44.96 17.79
N GLN A 131 -14.79 -45.22 17.06
CA GLN A 131 -15.98 -45.85 17.64
C GLN A 131 -15.69 -47.25 18.17
N GLU A 132 -14.99 -48.10 17.41
CA GLU A 132 -14.67 -49.46 17.85
C GLU A 132 -13.66 -49.48 19.01
N LEU A 133 -12.62 -48.64 18.98
CA LEU A 133 -11.65 -48.56 20.07
C LEU A 133 -12.24 -47.93 21.35
N GLN A 134 -13.24 -47.05 21.22
CA GLN A 134 -13.96 -46.48 22.35
C GLN A 134 -14.79 -47.53 23.10
N LYS A 135 -15.37 -48.52 22.41
CA LYS A 135 -16.06 -49.65 23.06
C LYS A 135 -15.12 -50.44 23.95
N VAL A 136 -13.87 -50.61 23.53
CA VAL A 136 -12.83 -51.33 24.27
C VAL A 136 -12.36 -50.54 25.50
N THR A 137 -12.21 -49.22 25.39
CA THR A 137 -11.67 -48.38 26.47
C THR A 137 -12.73 -47.94 27.50
N SER A 138 -14.01 -47.95 27.14
CA SER A 138 -15.15 -47.58 28.00
C SER A 138 -15.73 -48.74 28.82
N ALA A 139 -15.30 -49.98 28.56
CA ALA A 139 -15.74 -51.18 29.25
C ALA A 139 -15.13 -51.32 30.67
N GLU A 140 -15.37 -50.34 31.56
CA GLU A 140 -14.91 -50.39 32.96
C GLU A 140 -15.78 -51.29 33.87
N SER A 141 -16.68 -52.11 33.30
CA SER A 141 -17.45 -53.15 34.03
C SER A 141 -17.28 -54.55 33.41
N GLY A 142 -16.06 -54.90 33.04
CA GLY A 142 -15.71 -56.19 32.42
C GLY A 142 -15.93 -57.39 33.34
N ASN A 143 -16.35 -58.51 32.74
CA ASN A 143 -16.41 -59.80 33.43
C ASN A 143 -14.98 -60.21 33.83
N PRO A 144 -14.67 -60.43 35.12
CA PRO A 144 -13.30 -60.71 35.58
C PRO A 144 -12.69 -61.97 34.96
N LYS A 145 -13.53 -62.86 34.42
CA LYS A 145 -13.12 -64.06 33.68
C LYS A 145 -12.64 -63.74 32.27
N GLU A 146 -13.23 -62.74 31.63
CA GLU A 146 -12.82 -62.27 30.31
C GLU A 146 -11.51 -61.50 30.37
N ASP A 147 -11.31 -60.68 31.41
CA ASP A 147 -10.04 -59.98 31.64
C ASP A 147 -8.87 -60.97 31.85
N LEU A 148 -9.12 -62.05 32.60
CA LEU A 148 -8.16 -63.14 32.78
C LEU A 148 -7.83 -63.81 31.43
N TYR A 149 -8.82 -64.06 30.57
CA TYR A 149 -8.61 -64.60 29.23
C TYR A 149 -7.76 -63.66 28.36
N LEU A 150 -8.12 -62.38 28.30
CA LEU A 150 -7.39 -61.37 27.52
C LEU A 150 -5.95 -61.19 28.00
N SER A 151 -5.69 -61.34 29.31
CA SER A 151 -4.34 -61.27 29.88
C SER A 151 -3.41 -62.40 29.42
N HIS A 152 -3.97 -63.55 29.04
CA HIS A 152 -3.20 -64.69 28.51
C HIS A 152 -2.83 -64.53 27.02
N LEU A 153 -3.40 -63.56 26.32
CA LEU A 153 -3.11 -63.26 24.92
C LEU A 153 -1.92 -62.30 24.83
N VAL A 154 -0.69 -62.83 24.89
CA VAL A 154 0.52 -62.02 24.99
C VAL A 154 1.13 -61.70 23.62
N CYS A 155 1.46 -60.43 23.42
CA CYS A 155 2.27 -59.95 22.30
C CYS A 155 3.62 -59.48 22.82
N SER A 156 4.69 -59.81 22.11
CA SER A 156 6.03 -59.24 22.34
C SER A 156 6.22 -58.02 21.45
N ARG A 157 6.57 -56.88 22.04
CA ARG A 157 7.05 -55.70 21.30
C ARG A 157 8.52 -55.50 21.62
N GLN A 158 9.35 -55.43 20.57
CA GLN A 158 10.76 -55.11 20.69
C GLN A 158 10.92 -53.59 20.73
N THR A 159 11.33 -53.05 21.88
CA THR A 159 11.78 -51.66 22.02
C THR A 159 13.29 -51.65 22.19
N ILE A 160 13.96 -50.51 21.93
CA ILE A 160 15.43 -50.39 21.95
C ILE A 160 15.96 -50.91 23.31
N GLY A 161 16.49 -52.15 23.31
CA GLY A 161 17.13 -52.80 24.46
C GLY A 161 16.27 -53.68 25.37
N THR A 162 14.94 -53.73 25.24
CA THR A 162 14.06 -54.58 26.09
C THR A 162 12.85 -55.16 25.33
N ASP A 163 12.55 -56.44 25.56
CA ASP A 163 11.31 -57.08 25.10
C ASP A 163 10.19 -56.83 26.12
N ILE A 164 9.16 -56.08 25.73
CA ILE A 164 8.01 -55.81 26.57
C ILE A 164 6.88 -56.77 26.16
N HIS A 165 6.39 -57.55 27.12
CA HIS A 165 5.24 -58.42 26.94
C HIS A 165 3.96 -57.70 27.35
N LEU A 166 3.05 -57.48 26.40
CA LEU A 166 1.77 -56.81 26.61
C LEU A 166 0.62 -57.73 26.21
N GLY A 167 -0.52 -57.64 26.88
CA GLY A 167 -1.75 -58.27 26.38
C GLY A 167 -2.14 -57.69 25.02
N LEU A 168 -2.75 -58.49 24.13
CA LEU A 168 -3.03 -58.13 22.73
C LEU A 168 -3.78 -56.80 22.60
N VAL A 169 -4.84 -56.59 23.40
CA VAL A 169 -5.62 -55.35 23.41
C VAL A 169 -4.74 -54.16 23.80
N LYS A 170 -3.92 -54.32 24.84
CA LYS A 170 -2.96 -53.28 25.26
C LYS A 170 -1.90 -53.03 24.19
N ALA A 171 -1.43 -54.05 23.49
CA ALA A 171 -0.46 -53.93 22.41
C ALA A 171 -1.03 -53.16 21.21
N ILE A 172 -2.30 -53.39 20.84
CA ILE A 172 -3.01 -52.64 19.82
C ILE A 172 -3.10 -51.16 20.23
N LEU A 173 -3.61 -50.87 21.44
CA LEU A 173 -3.75 -49.50 21.94
C LEU A 173 -2.38 -48.79 21.99
N THR A 174 -1.33 -49.41 22.51
CA THR A 174 0.01 -48.81 22.55
C THR A 174 0.61 -48.62 21.15
N SER A 175 0.23 -49.41 20.16
CA SER A 175 0.71 -49.25 18.77
C SER A 175 0.02 -48.08 18.07
N VAL A 176 -1.30 -47.97 18.23
CA VAL A 176 -2.08 -46.81 17.74
C VAL A 176 -1.64 -45.53 18.45
N SER A 177 -1.43 -45.60 19.77
CA SER A 177 -0.94 -44.49 20.59
C SER A 177 0.45 -44.01 20.16
N ALA A 178 1.38 -44.92 19.87
CA ALA A 178 2.71 -44.58 19.38
C ALA A 178 2.68 -43.91 18.00
N TRP A 179 1.76 -44.34 17.12
CA TRP A 179 1.54 -43.68 15.84
C TRP A 179 0.95 -42.28 16.02
N CYS A 180 -0.02 -42.10 16.92
CA CYS A 180 -0.55 -40.78 17.26
C CYS A 180 0.54 -39.86 17.83
N ASP A 181 1.39 -40.36 18.74
CA ASP A 181 2.53 -39.62 19.30
C ASP A 181 3.47 -39.14 18.19
N ASP A 182 3.93 -40.04 17.30
CA ASP A 182 4.76 -39.71 16.13
C ASP A 182 4.13 -38.60 15.26
N LYS A 183 2.83 -38.72 14.95
CA LYS A 183 2.15 -37.74 14.10
C LYS A 183 1.92 -36.39 14.77
N LEU A 184 1.77 -36.36 16.09
CA LEU A 184 1.62 -35.13 16.87
C LEU A 184 2.96 -34.41 17.08
N GLN A 185 4.10 -35.11 17.05
CA GLN A 185 5.42 -34.48 17.14
C GLN A 185 5.68 -33.43 16.04
N ASP A 186 5.14 -33.65 14.83
CA ASP A 186 5.21 -32.69 13.71
C ASP A 186 3.89 -32.64 12.93
N TYR A 187 2.84 -32.15 13.61
CA TYR A 187 1.52 -32.03 13.00
C TYR A 187 1.49 -31.04 11.82
N HIS A 188 2.37 -30.04 11.78
CA HIS A 188 2.48 -29.13 10.65
C HIS A 188 2.91 -29.84 9.37
N LEU A 189 3.81 -30.83 9.46
CA LEU A 189 4.26 -31.61 8.30
C LEU A 189 3.12 -32.48 7.74
N HIS A 190 2.35 -33.10 8.62
CA HIS A 190 1.37 -34.11 8.25
C HIS A 190 0.00 -33.53 7.92
N PHE A 191 -0.43 -32.49 8.63
CA PHE A 191 -1.77 -31.92 8.53
C PHE A 191 -1.81 -30.51 7.97
N GLY A 192 -0.66 -29.88 7.65
CA GLY A 192 -0.61 -28.54 7.10
C GLY A 192 -1.41 -28.36 5.79
N LYS A 193 -1.58 -29.42 4.99
CA LYS A 193 -2.42 -29.41 3.76
C LYS A 193 -3.87 -29.85 3.99
N LYS A 194 -4.15 -30.57 5.07
CA LYS A 194 -5.48 -31.13 5.40
C LYS A 194 -5.75 -30.95 6.91
N PRO A 195 -5.94 -29.70 7.37
CA PRO A 195 -6.05 -29.43 8.81
C PRO A 195 -7.32 -30.02 9.44
N ARG A 196 -8.37 -30.27 8.65
CA ARG A 196 -9.63 -30.89 9.11
C ARG A 196 -9.44 -32.28 9.70
N ASP A 197 -8.42 -33.01 9.27
CA ASP A 197 -8.14 -34.38 9.73
C ASP A 197 -7.44 -34.39 11.11
N PHE A 198 -6.87 -33.24 11.52
CA PHE A 198 -6.18 -33.09 12.78
C PHE A 198 -7.09 -33.31 14.00
N GLY A 199 -8.31 -32.76 13.97
CA GLY A 199 -9.28 -32.94 15.05
C GLY A 199 -9.65 -34.41 15.27
N MET A 200 -9.68 -35.22 14.20
CA MET A 200 -9.93 -36.66 14.29
C MET A 200 -8.74 -37.41 14.90
N LEU A 201 -7.51 -37.02 14.57
CA LEU A 201 -6.30 -37.56 15.20
C LEU A 201 -6.31 -37.32 16.72
N VAL A 202 -6.59 -36.09 17.15
CA VAL A 202 -6.62 -35.75 18.58
C VAL A 202 -7.72 -36.51 19.31
N ARG A 203 -8.87 -36.74 18.66
CA ARG A 203 -9.94 -37.59 19.21
C ARG A 203 -9.55 -39.07 19.30
N LEU A 204 -8.76 -39.58 18.34
CA LEU A 204 -8.20 -40.93 18.44
C LEU A 204 -7.20 -41.02 19.60
N ALA A 205 -6.31 -40.03 19.73
CA ALA A 205 -5.35 -39.94 20.83
C ALA A 205 -6.05 -39.83 22.19
N SER A 206 -7.18 -39.12 22.29
CA SER A 206 -7.96 -39.08 23.53
C SER A 206 -8.62 -40.43 23.87
N THR A 207 -9.06 -41.16 22.85
CA THR A 207 -9.74 -42.46 23.01
C THR A 207 -8.79 -43.56 23.44
N VAL A 208 -7.58 -43.58 22.86
CA VAL A 208 -6.57 -44.64 23.09
C VAL A 208 -5.62 -44.29 24.24
N GLY A 209 -5.44 -42.99 24.53
CA GLY A 209 -4.43 -42.46 25.44
C GLY A 209 -3.07 -42.24 24.76
N LEU A 210 -2.22 -41.43 25.38
CA LEU A 210 -0.87 -41.12 24.91
C LEU A 210 0.20 -41.89 25.68
N PRO A 211 1.36 -42.18 25.07
CA PRO A 211 2.44 -42.83 25.79
C PRO A 211 3.09 -41.85 26.79
N PRO A 212 3.50 -42.32 27.98
CA PRO A 212 4.24 -41.49 28.93
C PRO A 212 5.62 -41.12 28.36
N ALA A 213 6.19 -40.02 28.86
CA ALA A 213 7.54 -39.58 28.47
C ALA A 213 8.63 -40.58 28.90
N ASP A 214 8.44 -41.24 30.04
CA ASP A 214 9.33 -42.29 30.54
C ASP A 214 8.95 -43.66 29.97
N CYS A 215 9.88 -44.31 29.25
CA CYS A 215 9.71 -45.64 28.67
C CYS A 215 9.49 -46.77 29.70
N THR A 216 9.48 -46.46 31.00
CA THR A 216 9.34 -47.42 32.10
C THR A 216 7.89 -47.64 32.54
N ARG A 217 6.98 -46.70 32.24
CA ARG A 217 5.54 -46.84 32.54
C ARG A 217 4.79 -47.41 31.34
N THR A 218 4.09 -48.53 31.55
CA THR A 218 3.21 -49.16 30.54
C THR A 218 1.78 -48.62 30.55
N GLU A 219 1.45 -47.74 31.49
CA GLU A 219 0.13 -47.11 31.59
C GLU A 219 0.05 -45.92 30.62
N LEU A 220 -1.02 -45.90 29.83
CA LEU A 220 -1.25 -44.83 28.85
C LEU A 220 -1.91 -43.65 29.58
N ILE A 221 -1.48 -42.44 29.24
CA ILE A 221 -2.04 -41.22 29.79
C ILE A 221 -3.41 -41.00 29.13
N LYS A 222 -4.50 -41.10 29.91
CA LYS A 222 -5.85 -40.75 29.44
C LYS A 222 -5.96 -39.22 29.34
N LEU A 223 -6.37 -38.73 28.17
CA LEU A 223 -6.50 -37.29 27.89
C LEU A 223 -7.76 -36.65 28.51
N ASP A 224 -8.57 -37.45 29.22
CA ASP A 224 -9.81 -37.01 29.87
C ASP A 224 -9.58 -36.34 31.23
N THR A 225 -8.41 -36.52 31.85
CA THR A 225 -8.03 -35.86 33.10
C THR A 225 -7.12 -34.66 32.81
N LEU A 226 -7.51 -33.46 33.28
CA LEU A 226 -6.62 -32.30 33.33
C LEU A 226 -5.48 -32.59 34.31
N SER A 227 -4.37 -33.11 33.79
CA SER A 227 -3.14 -33.40 34.54
C SER A 227 -1.99 -32.59 33.95
N ASP A 228 -1.04 -32.22 34.81
CA ASP A 228 0.17 -31.49 34.41
C ASP A 228 0.95 -32.29 33.34
N ASP A 229 0.97 -33.63 33.43
CA ASP A 229 1.64 -34.52 32.47
C ASP A 229 1.09 -34.41 31.04
N VAL A 230 -0.23 -34.21 30.89
CA VAL A 230 -0.90 -34.04 29.57
C VAL A 230 -0.54 -32.68 28.98
N SER A 231 -0.51 -31.64 29.82
CA SER A 231 -0.19 -30.28 29.42
C SER A 231 1.26 -30.19 28.93
N ASP A 232 2.20 -30.80 29.66
CA ASP A 232 3.61 -30.84 29.29
C ASP A 232 3.86 -31.59 27.97
N LYS A 233 3.13 -32.69 27.74
CA LYS A 233 3.24 -33.47 26.51
C LYS A 233 2.69 -32.71 25.30
N ILE A 234 1.53 -32.06 25.43
CA ILE A 234 0.95 -31.23 24.36
C ILE A 234 1.85 -30.02 24.09
N GLN A 235 2.38 -29.39 25.13
CA GLN A 235 3.35 -28.32 24.99
C GLN A 235 4.59 -28.78 24.21
N SER A 236 5.11 -29.98 24.47
CA SER A 236 6.22 -30.56 23.70
C SER A 236 5.89 -30.70 22.22
N TYR A 237 4.69 -31.21 21.88
CA TYR A 237 4.24 -31.33 20.49
C TYR A 237 4.17 -29.98 19.77
N VAL A 238 3.55 -28.98 20.40
CA VAL A 238 3.45 -27.61 19.86
C VAL A 238 4.84 -27.04 19.61
N GLN A 239 5.74 -27.18 20.58
CA GLN A 239 7.12 -26.70 20.43
C GLN A 239 7.87 -27.41 19.30
N ASN A 240 7.78 -28.73 19.20
CA ASN A 240 8.51 -29.52 18.21
C ASN A 240 7.98 -29.28 16.79
N SER A 241 6.66 -29.30 16.64
CA SER A 241 5.99 -29.05 15.36
C SER A 241 6.25 -27.65 14.83
N ILE A 242 6.19 -26.61 15.67
CA ILE A 242 6.50 -25.23 15.26
C ILE A 242 7.96 -25.07 14.89
N LYS A 243 8.89 -25.64 15.68
CA LYS A 243 10.33 -25.64 15.34
C LYS A 243 10.58 -26.32 13.98
N GLY A 244 9.93 -27.46 13.74
CA GLY A 244 10.00 -28.19 12.47
C GLY A 244 9.45 -27.37 11.30
N ALA A 245 8.29 -26.73 11.48
CA ALA A 245 7.68 -25.86 10.48
C ALA A 245 8.57 -24.64 10.14
N CYS A 246 9.12 -23.98 11.16
CA CYS A 246 10.07 -22.88 11.00
C CYS A 246 11.33 -23.29 10.22
N ALA A 247 11.89 -24.46 10.53
CA ALA A 247 13.07 -24.97 9.83
C ALA A 247 12.77 -25.23 8.34
N ARG A 248 11.61 -25.82 8.02
CA ARG A 248 11.16 -26.03 6.63
C ARG A 248 10.92 -24.70 5.91
N ALA A 249 10.28 -23.73 6.56
CA ALA A 249 10.06 -22.41 6.00
C ALA A 249 11.38 -21.67 5.70
N ALA A 250 12.36 -21.75 6.60
CA ALA A 250 13.69 -21.19 6.39
C ALA A 250 14.41 -21.83 5.21
N HIS A 251 14.33 -23.15 5.07
CA HIS A 251 14.91 -23.84 3.91
C HIS A 251 14.22 -23.42 2.60
N PHE A 252 12.89 -23.38 2.58
CA PHE A 252 12.13 -22.94 1.41
C PHE A 252 12.48 -21.50 1.01
N ALA A 253 12.53 -20.59 1.99
CA ALA A 253 12.89 -19.19 1.75
C ALA A 253 14.31 -19.05 1.19
N TYR A 254 15.27 -19.84 1.70
CA TYR A 254 16.64 -19.87 1.20
C TYR A 254 16.71 -20.41 -0.25
N VAL A 255 16.03 -21.51 -0.57
CA VAL A 255 16.04 -22.06 -1.94
C VAL A 255 15.39 -21.09 -2.92
N LYS A 256 14.26 -20.50 -2.52
CA LYS A 256 13.48 -19.60 -3.36
C LYS A 256 14.17 -18.25 -3.60
N SER A 257 14.94 -17.75 -2.62
CA SER A 257 15.70 -16.49 -2.79
C SER A 257 16.82 -16.59 -3.84
N HIS A 258 17.27 -17.79 -4.20
CA HIS A 258 18.23 -17.97 -5.29
C HIS A 258 17.59 -17.94 -6.68
N GLY A 259 16.26 -18.14 -6.77
CA GLY A 259 15.49 -18.10 -8.01
C GLY A 259 14.72 -16.79 -8.22
N GLU A 260 14.21 -16.18 -7.15
CA GLU A 260 13.49 -14.90 -7.19
C GLU A 260 14.40 -13.75 -6.73
N ARG A 261 14.25 -12.54 -7.31
CA ARG A 261 14.97 -11.32 -6.87
C ARG A 261 14.45 -10.79 -5.53
N THR A 262 14.15 -11.66 -4.56
CA THR A 262 13.57 -11.34 -3.24
C THR A 262 14.47 -11.84 -2.13
N HIS A 263 14.62 -11.02 -1.08
CA HIS A 263 15.52 -11.33 0.03
C HIS A 263 14.97 -12.48 0.88
N ALA A 264 15.82 -13.41 1.31
CA ALA A 264 15.41 -14.61 2.05
C ALA A 264 14.63 -14.30 3.34
N LEU A 265 14.99 -13.23 4.07
CA LEU A 265 14.25 -12.81 5.28
C LEU A 265 12.83 -12.28 5.00
N ALA A 266 12.60 -11.69 3.82
CA ALA A 266 11.26 -11.23 3.43
C ALA A 266 10.37 -12.43 3.09
N LEU A 267 10.90 -13.40 2.34
CA LEU A 267 10.22 -14.66 2.04
C LEU A 267 9.93 -15.45 3.32
N LEU A 268 10.91 -15.54 4.23
CA LEU A 268 10.73 -16.21 5.51
C LEU A 268 9.61 -15.57 6.33
N ALA A 269 9.54 -14.24 6.40
CA ALA A 269 8.47 -13.55 7.12
C ALA A 269 7.08 -13.93 6.57
N ASN A 270 6.93 -13.93 5.25
CA ASN A 270 5.68 -14.29 4.60
C ASN A 270 5.27 -15.74 4.89
N GLU A 271 6.19 -16.69 4.83
CA GLU A 271 5.91 -18.10 5.15
C GLU A 271 5.55 -18.29 6.62
N LEU A 272 6.24 -17.60 7.54
CA LEU A 272 5.90 -17.64 8.96
C LEU A 272 4.52 -17.04 9.24
N THR A 273 4.10 -16.02 8.50
CA THR A 273 2.75 -15.47 8.59
C THR A 273 1.70 -16.50 8.17
N VAL A 274 1.96 -17.29 7.13
CA VAL A 274 1.06 -18.39 6.72
C VAL A 274 0.98 -19.46 7.80
N ILE A 275 2.12 -19.87 8.36
CA ILE A 275 2.17 -20.84 9.47
C ILE A 275 1.39 -20.33 10.68
N ALA A 276 1.58 -19.06 11.07
CA ALA A 276 0.85 -18.45 12.18
C ALA A 276 -0.67 -18.52 11.95
N LYS A 277 -1.13 -18.17 10.74
CA LYS A 277 -2.56 -18.21 10.41
C LYS A 277 -3.16 -19.61 10.48
N VAL A 278 -2.43 -20.64 10.02
CA VAL A 278 -2.88 -22.03 10.12
C VAL A 278 -2.90 -22.50 11.57
N GLU A 279 -1.84 -22.21 12.34
CA GLU A 279 -1.74 -22.55 13.76
C GLU A 279 -2.94 -22.03 14.55
N ILE A 280 -3.33 -20.78 14.34
CA ILE A 280 -4.45 -20.17 15.06
C ILE A 280 -5.83 -20.64 14.62
N ASN A 281 -6.04 -20.80 13.32
CA ASN A 281 -7.38 -21.12 12.83
C ASN A 281 -7.71 -22.61 12.97
N GLU A 282 -6.71 -23.48 12.94
CA GLU A 282 -6.91 -24.92 12.83
C GLU A 282 -6.41 -25.72 14.04
N PHE A 283 -5.22 -25.42 14.56
CA PHE A 283 -4.56 -26.26 15.57
C PHE A 283 -4.80 -25.80 17.01
N VAL A 284 -4.67 -24.52 17.29
CA VAL A 284 -4.91 -23.91 18.60
C VAL A 284 -6.32 -24.21 19.14
N PRO A 285 -7.42 -24.11 18.36
CA PRO A 285 -8.76 -24.39 18.87
C PRO A 285 -8.88 -25.82 19.41
N VAL A 286 -8.21 -26.78 18.78
CA VAL A 286 -8.20 -28.19 19.21
C VAL A 286 -7.41 -28.36 20.50
N PHE A 287 -6.20 -27.81 20.60
CA PHE A 287 -5.37 -27.96 21.80
C PHE A 287 -5.78 -27.09 22.99
N SER A 288 -6.52 -26.01 22.77
CA SER A 288 -6.92 -25.03 23.80
C SER A 288 -7.62 -25.65 25.01
N LYS A 289 -8.31 -26.78 24.82
CA LYS A 289 -8.99 -27.55 25.87
C LYS A 289 -8.02 -28.06 26.95
N TRP A 290 -6.80 -28.43 26.55
CA TRP A 290 -5.80 -29.03 27.44
C TRP A 290 -4.66 -28.07 27.75
N LEU A 291 -4.29 -27.20 26.80
CA LEU A 291 -3.25 -26.19 26.96
C LEU A 291 -3.80 -24.81 26.57
N PRO A 292 -4.35 -24.05 27.52
CA PRO A 292 -4.82 -22.69 27.27
C PRO A 292 -3.72 -21.76 26.75
N GLU A 293 -2.46 -22.00 27.11
CA GLU A 293 -1.31 -21.17 26.72
C GLU A 293 -0.74 -21.50 25.31
N CYS A 294 -1.34 -22.44 24.58
CA CYS A 294 -0.84 -22.92 23.28
C CYS A 294 -0.61 -21.79 22.26
N MET A 295 -1.53 -20.82 22.22
CA MET A 295 -1.44 -19.66 21.33
C MET A 295 -0.23 -18.77 21.67
N MET A 296 -0.02 -18.48 22.95
CA MET A 296 1.08 -17.65 23.42
C MET A 296 2.43 -18.31 23.13
N ILE A 297 2.57 -19.60 23.43
CA ILE A 297 3.78 -20.37 23.17
C ILE A 297 4.11 -20.36 21.67
N SER A 298 3.10 -20.54 20.82
CA SER A 298 3.26 -20.53 19.36
C SER A 298 3.74 -19.18 18.84
N ALA A 299 3.09 -18.09 19.25
CA ALA A 299 3.48 -16.74 18.87
C ALA A 299 4.91 -16.40 19.34
N MET A 300 5.28 -16.77 20.57
CA MET A 300 6.61 -16.55 21.12
C MET A 300 7.70 -17.32 20.35
N LEU A 301 7.45 -18.57 19.96
CA LEU A 301 8.41 -19.36 19.19
C LEU A 301 8.65 -18.79 17.79
N LEU A 302 7.58 -18.39 17.09
CA LEU A 302 7.66 -17.77 15.77
C LEU A 302 8.40 -16.42 15.84
N HIS A 303 8.03 -15.59 16.82
CA HIS A 303 8.69 -14.30 17.08
C HIS A 303 10.19 -14.48 17.33
N ARG A 304 10.56 -15.40 18.22
CA ARG A 304 11.98 -15.65 18.54
C ARG A 304 12.75 -16.17 17.32
N PHE A 305 12.18 -17.12 16.59
CA PHE A 305 12.83 -17.72 15.42
C PHE A 305 13.14 -16.70 14.33
N TYR A 306 12.21 -15.77 14.07
CA TYR A 306 12.41 -14.70 13.11
C TYR A 306 13.32 -13.60 13.66
N GLY A 307 13.10 -13.17 14.91
CA GLY A 307 13.84 -12.09 15.58
C GLY A 307 15.35 -12.35 15.61
N GLU A 308 15.78 -13.55 16.01
CA GLU A 308 17.20 -13.94 16.06
C GLU A 308 17.90 -13.80 14.68
N ARG A 309 17.15 -13.91 13.58
CA ARG A 309 17.66 -13.76 12.21
C ARG A 309 17.53 -12.33 11.68
N LEU A 310 16.55 -11.58 12.17
CA LEU A 310 16.31 -10.20 11.79
C LEU A 310 17.28 -9.22 12.48
N THR A 311 17.60 -9.44 13.76
CA THR A 311 18.50 -8.57 14.53
C THR A 311 19.83 -8.27 13.83
N PRO A 312 20.63 -9.27 13.37
CA PRO A 312 21.90 -8.97 12.68
C PRO A 312 21.70 -8.23 11.35
N PHE A 313 20.56 -8.43 10.68
CA PHE A 313 20.21 -7.67 9.47
C PHE A 313 19.95 -6.21 9.82
N LEU A 314 19.18 -5.93 10.88
CA LEU A 314 18.87 -4.56 11.33
C LEU A 314 20.12 -3.81 11.82
N GLU A 315 21.04 -4.49 12.51
CA GLU A 315 22.33 -3.90 12.94
C GLU A 315 23.22 -3.50 11.75
N GLY A 316 23.07 -4.16 10.61
CA GLY A 316 23.78 -3.86 9.36
C GLY A 316 23.12 -2.78 8.48
N VAL A 317 21.95 -2.27 8.84
CA VAL A 317 21.23 -1.26 8.03
C VAL A 317 21.91 0.10 8.18
N SER A 318 22.53 0.55 7.08
CA SER A 318 23.15 1.88 6.98
C SER A 318 22.47 2.79 5.94
N SER A 319 21.64 2.22 5.05
CA SER A 319 20.91 2.95 4.02
C SER A 319 19.63 2.21 3.62
N LEU A 320 18.67 2.92 3.02
CA LEU A 320 17.40 2.35 2.55
C LEU A 320 17.57 1.53 1.24
N SER A 321 18.30 0.42 1.33
CA SER A 321 18.61 -0.44 0.18
C SER A 321 17.36 -1.16 -0.37
N GLY A 322 17.49 -1.75 -1.56
CA GLY A 322 16.42 -2.57 -2.14
C GLY A 322 16.04 -3.79 -1.28
N ASP A 323 16.98 -4.28 -0.46
CA ASP A 323 16.72 -5.38 0.47
C ASP A 323 15.98 -4.91 1.72
N VAL A 324 16.37 -3.76 2.29
CA VAL A 324 15.67 -3.14 3.42
C VAL A 324 14.21 -2.86 3.07
N ARG A 325 13.96 -2.30 1.88
CA ARG A 325 12.61 -2.04 1.35
C ARG A 325 11.74 -3.29 1.16
N LYS A 326 12.33 -4.50 1.14
CA LYS A 326 11.57 -5.77 1.05
C LYS A 326 11.44 -6.46 2.41
N VAL A 327 12.51 -6.45 3.21
CA VAL A 327 12.56 -7.16 4.50
C VAL A 327 11.77 -6.43 5.57
N VAL A 328 11.91 -5.11 5.67
CA VAL A 328 11.26 -4.31 6.73
C VAL A 328 9.74 -4.39 6.68
N PRO A 329 9.07 -4.20 5.51
CA PRO A 329 7.62 -4.31 5.47
C PRO A 329 7.14 -5.72 5.81
N ALA A 330 7.80 -6.76 5.30
CA ALA A 330 7.43 -8.14 5.57
C ALA A 330 7.62 -8.51 7.06
N ALA A 331 8.71 -8.04 7.67
CA ALA A 331 8.99 -8.19 9.09
C ALA A 331 7.93 -7.49 9.95
N TYR A 332 7.56 -6.26 9.57
CA TYR A 332 6.56 -5.46 10.28
C TYR A 332 5.17 -6.13 10.22
N MET A 333 4.76 -6.60 9.04
CA MET A 333 3.50 -7.32 8.85
C MET A 333 3.44 -8.63 9.63
N LEU A 334 4.51 -9.44 9.64
CA LEU A 334 4.59 -10.65 10.46
C LEU A 334 4.42 -10.30 11.95
N GLN A 335 5.10 -9.26 12.41
CA GLN A 335 5.00 -8.82 13.80
C GLN A 335 3.58 -8.34 14.14
N GLU A 336 2.89 -7.69 13.20
CA GLU A 336 1.51 -7.25 13.37
C GLU A 336 0.56 -8.42 13.59
N GLU A 337 0.67 -9.43 12.73
CA GLU A 337 -0.08 -10.66 12.88
C GLU A 337 0.25 -11.29 14.25
N LEU A 338 1.51 -11.53 14.59
CA LEU A 338 1.90 -12.14 15.88
C LEU A 338 1.44 -11.34 17.11
N THR A 339 1.37 -10.01 17.03
CA THR A 339 0.95 -9.14 18.14
C THR A 339 -0.57 -9.13 18.30
N GLN A 340 -1.33 -9.05 17.20
CA GLN A 340 -2.79 -9.23 17.23
C GLN A 340 -3.15 -10.59 17.87
N LEU A 341 -2.39 -11.62 17.52
CA LEU A 341 -2.55 -12.98 18.04
C LEU A 341 -2.28 -13.06 19.55
N TYR A 342 -1.23 -12.42 20.04
CA TYR A 342 -0.92 -12.34 21.48
C TYR A 342 -2.04 -11.64 22.27
N ASN A 343 -2.61 -10.56 21.73
CA ASN A 343 -3.59 -9.72 22.42
C ASN A 343 -5.01 -10.28 22.43
N CYS A 344 -5.41 -11.12 21.46
CA CYS A 344 -6.71 -11.81 21.49
C CYS A 344 -6.89 -12.72 22.72
N HIS A 345 -5.80 -13.24 23.29
CA HIS A 345 -5.84 -14.16 24.43
C HIS A 345 -5.85 -13.45 25.79
N SER A 346 -5.26 -12.26 25.91
CA SER A 346 -5.18 -11.50 27.18
C SER A 346 -6.54 -10.96 27.65
N LYS A 347 -7.51 -10.80 26.74
CA LYS A 347 -8.90 -10.42 27.05
C LYS A 347 -9.72 -11.57 27.66
N SER A 348 -9.24 -12.82 27.60
CA SER A 348 -9.85 -13.96 28.28
C SER A 348 -9.27 -14.06 29.71
N LYS A 349 -10.10 -13.82 30.72
CA LYS A 349 -9.72 -13.85 32.15
C LYS A 349 -9.12 -15.21 32.54
N LEU A 350 -7.79 -15.32 32.58
CA LEU A 350 -7.09 -16.39 33.29
C LEU A 350 -5.92 -15.84 34.12
N ARG A 351 -6.14 -15.98 35.44
CA ARG A 351 -5.30 -15.79 36.62
C ARG A 351 -3.78 -15.54 36.41
N LYS A 352 -3.29 -14.52 37.12
CA LYS A 352 -1.89 -14.08 37.36
C LYS A 352 -0.85 -15.07 37.98
N PRO A 353 -1.11 -16.32 38.44
CA PRO A 353 -0.07 -17.14 39.08
C PRO A 353 1.02 -17.72 38.17
N TYR A 354 0.82 -17.79 36.84
CA TYR A 354 1.70 -18.58 35.97
C TYR A 354 2.88 -17.79 35.35
N PHE A 355 2.92 -16.47 35.50
CA PHE A 355 4.09 -15.64 35.17
C PHE A 355 5.37 -16.07 35.92
N HIS A 356 5.24 -16.71 37.08
CA HIS A 356 6.38 -17.22 37.84
C HIS A 356 6.89 -18.58 37.36
N LYS A 357 6.10 -19.39 36.64
CA LYS A 357 6.55 -20.67 36.07
C LYS A 357 7.39 -20.43 34.80
N LEU A 358 7.06 -19.41 33.99
CA LEU A 358 7.86 -18.96 32.84
C LEU A 358 9.27 -18.45 33.20
N LYS A 359 9.48 -17.98 34.44
CA LYS A 359 10.82 -17.60 34.96
C LYS A 359 11.72 -18.78 35.34
N ASN A 360 11.16 -19.98 35.50
CA ASN A 360 11.88 -21.18 35.94
C ASN A 360 12.15 -22.20 34.81
N TYR A 361 11.73 -21.92 33.57
CA TYR A 361 11.99 -22.81 32.44
C TYR A 361 13.34 -22.49 31.77
N GLU A 362 14.41 -22.76 32.51
CA GLU A 362 15.72 -23.08 31.94
C GLU A 362 15.65 -24.53 31.45
N VAL A 363 15.46 -24.76 30.15
CA VAL A 363 15.72 -26.10 29.59
C VAL A 363 17.23 -26.24 29.45
N THR A 364 17.86 -26.68 30.54
CA THR A 364 19.09 -27.45 30.48
C THR A 364 18.80 -28.71 29.69
N ASP A 365 19.24 -28.75 28.45
CA ASP A 365 19.87 -29.95 27.91
C ASP A 365 20.59 -29.60 26.60
N LYS A 366 21.92 -29.76 26.64
CA LYS A 366 22.75 -29.84 25.44
C LYS A 366 22.41 -31.15 24.73
N ILE A 367 21.28 -31.22 24.05
CA ILE A 367 21.10 -32.24 23.01
C ILE A 367 21.65 -31.66 21.73
N SER A 368 22.77 -32.24 21.30
CA SER A 368 23.39 -32.03 20.00
C SER A 368 22.31 -32.03 18.91
N TYR A 369 22.10 -30.89 18.26
CA TYR A 369 21.19 -30.73 17.11
C TYR A 369 21.56 -31.66 15.94
N ILE A 370 22.77 -32.23 15.97
CA ILE A 370 23.32 -33.18 15.00
C ILE A 370 22.82 -34.61 15.26
N ASP A 371 22.49 -34.97 16.50
CA ASP A 371 22.03 -36.32 16.85
C ASP A 371 20.54 -36.51 16.50
N TRP A 372 19.72 -35.46 16.64
CA TRP A 372 18.30 -35.49 16.25
C TRP A 372 18.09 -35.57 14.73
N ILE A 373 18.94 -34.90 13.94
CA ILE A 373 18.88 -34.93 12.47
C ILE A 373 19.41 -36.27 11.90
N SER A 374 20.31 -36.95 12.62
CA SER A 374 20.88 -38.23 12.16
C SER A 374 19.97 -39.44 12.41
N GLU A 375 19.03 -39.37 13.37
CA GLU A 375 18.04 -40.41 13.62
C GLU A 375 16.84 -40.39 12.64
N GLN A 376 16.61 -39.29 11.94
CA GLN A 376 15.54 -39.15 10.92
C GLN A 376 16.13 -39.19 9.50
N ASN A 377 16.60 -40.36 9.07
CA ASN A 377 17.16 -40.55 7.73
C ASN A 377 16.10 -40.50 6.61
N TYR A 378 15.96 -39.33 5.99
CA TYR A 378 16.22 -39.13 4.56
C TYR A 378 16.46 -37.61 4.38
N ILE A 379 17.50 -37.21 3.66
CA ILE A 379 17.96 -35.81 3.41
C ILE A 379 19.09 -35.32 4.36
N THR A 380 20.20 -36.05 4.50
CA THR A 380 21.31 -35.64 5.40
C THR A 380 22.73 -35.91 4.87
N SER A 381 22.99 -35.72 3.58
CA SER A 381 24.39 -35.58 3.11
C SER A 381 24.74 -34.23 2.47
N GLN A 382 23.74 -33.42 2.10
CA GLN A 382 23.96 -32.06 1.56
C GLN A 382 23.69 -30.93 2.56
N PHE A 383 23.07 -31.21 3.72
CA PHE A 383 22.56 -30.19 4.63
C PHE A 383 23.47 -29.85 5.82
N SER A 384 24.45 -30.71 6.15
CA SER A 384 25.37 -30.45 7.27
C SER A 384 26.24 -29.21 7.04
N GLY A 385 26.59 -28.93 5.78
CA GLY A 385 27.37 -27.75 5.38
C GLY A 385 26.60 -26.41 5.43
N LEU A 386 25.28 -26.44 5.23
CA LEU A 386 24.43 -25.23 5.30
C LEU A 386 24.12 -24.84 6.75
N LEU A 387 23.95 -25.83 7.64
CA LEU A 387 23.73 -25.58 9.08
C LEU A 387 25.00 -25.12 9.81
N THR A 388 26.21 -25.41 9.29
CA THR A 388 27.47 -24.91 9.87
C THR A 388 27.73 -23.44 9.55
N GLN A 389 27.15 -22.88 8.49
CA GLN A 389 27.19 -21.43 8.21
C GLN A 389 26.28 -20.62 9.14
N PHE A 390 25.30 -21.25 9.80
CA PHE A 390 24.37 -20.64 10.76
C PHE A 390 24.63 -21.19 12.17
N ASN A 391 25.82 -20.89 12.69
CA ASN A 391 26.28 -21.34 14.00
C ASN A 391 25.33 -20.85 15.11
N MET A 392 24.41 -21.71 15.57
CA MET A 392 23.45 -21.41 16.62
C MET A 392 24.14 -21.45 17.98
N SER A 393 24.46 -20.27 18.51
CA SER A 393 24.71 -20.08 19.94
C SER A 393 23.44 -19.50 20.56
N ILE A 394 22.66 -20.31 21.27
CA ILE A 394 21.53 -19.82 22.06
C ILE A 394 22.12 -19.13 23.29
N SER A 395 22.34 -17.82 23.20
CA SER A 395 22.77 -17.00 24.34
C SER A 395 21.58 -16.47 25.12
N HIS A 396 21.60 -16.71 26.43
CA HIS A 396 20.58 -16.37 27.40
C HIS A 396 20.36 -14.86 27.62
N LYS A 397 19.13 -14.56 28.08
CA LYS A 397 18.67 -13.34 28.77
C LYS A 397 18.66 -12.04 27.96
N ARG A 398 17.44 -11.59 27.65
CA ARG A 398 16.94 -10.22 27.88
C ARG A 398 15.42 -10.25 27.69
N ASP A 399 14.69 -9.46 28.48
CA ASP A 399 13.32 -9.08 28.16
C ASP A 399 13.33 -8.64 26.70
N TYR A 400 12.66 -9.39 25.80
CA TYR A 400 12.73 -9.09 24.38
C TYR A 400 11.97 -7.79 24.15
N PRO A 401 12.64 -6.67 23.81
CA PRO A 401 11.91 -5.51 23.33
C PRO A 401 11.20 -5.96 22.05
N SER A 402 9.91 -5.65 21.96
CA SER A 402 9.07 -5.96 20.79
C SER A 402 9.85 -5.68 19.50
N VAL A 403 9.86 -6.62 18.55
CA VAL A 403 10.56 -6.48 17.26
C VAL A 403 10.22 -5.15 16.57
N TYR A 404 9.03 -4.60 16.84
CA TYR A 404 8.67 -3.22 16.47
C TYR A 404 9.66 -2.16 16.92
N VAL A 405 10.02 -2.14 18.20
CA VAL A 405 10.95 -1.16 18.76
C VAL A 405 12.34 -1.30 18.13
N GLN A 406 12.74 -2.54 17.79
CA GLN A 406 14.01 -2.81 17.14
C GLN A 406 14.02 -2.31 15.68
N ILE A 407 12.95 -2.60 14.93
CA ILE A 407 12.80 -2.14 13.55
C ILE A 407 12.72 -0.61 13.52
N GLU A 408 11.86 0.01 14.33
CA GLU A 408 11.70 1.46 14.38
C GLU A 408 13.02 2.15 14.77
N LYS A 409 13.74 1.66 15.78
CA LYS A 409 15.02 2.23 16.21
C LYS A 409 16.11 2.13 15.14
N ALA A 410 16.12 1.05 14.36
CA ALA A 410 17.11 0.86 13.30
C ALA A 410 16.76 1.65 12.03
N VAL A 411 15.48 1.71 11.64
CA VAL A 411 15.05 2.21 10.34
C VAL A 411 14.68 3.69 10.36
N LYS A 412 14.12 4.23 11.45
CA LYS A 412 13.70 5.66 11.49
C LYS A 412 14.85 6.65 11.19
N PRO A 413 16.07 6.52 11.78
CA PRO A 413 17.17 7.42 11.43
C PRO A 413 17.57 7.30 9.95
N VAL A 414 17.63 6.08 9.44
CA VAL A 414 18.00 5.79 8.05
C VAL A 414 16.95 6.29 7.05
N MET A 415 15.67 6.24 7.42
CA MET A 415 14.57 6.80 6.66
C MET A 415 14.67 8.32 6.57
N LEU A 416 15.04 8.99 7.67
CA LEU A 416 15.27 10.44 7.66
C LEU A 416 16.48 10.82 6.80
N ASP A 417 17.62 10.14 6.95
CA ASP A 417 18.81 10.38 6.12
C ASP A 417 18.52 10.12 4.63
N TRP A 418 17.72 9.10 4.33
CA TRP A 418 17.27 8.83 2.96
C TRP A 418 16.39 9.96 2.42
N LEU A 419 15.43 10.47 3.19
CA LEU A 419 14.59 11.62 2.79
C LEU A 419 15.44 12.87 2.51
N ILE A 420 16.44 13.14 3.34
CA ILE A 420 17.39 14.25 3.14
C ILE A 420 18.19 14.04 1.84
N SER A 421 18.65 12.81 1.58
CA SER A 421 19.35 12.49 0.33
C SER A 421 18.44 12.62 -0.90
N GLN A 422 17.16 12.20 -0.81
CA GLN A 422 16.18 12.38 -1.87
C GLN A 422 15.88 13.86 -2.12
N HIS A 423 15.83 14.67 -1.06
CA HIS A 423 15.62 16.11 -1.17
C HIS A 423 16.68 16.77 -2.05
N ASP A 424 17.96 16.52 -1.78
CA ASP A 424 19.07 17.06 -2.58
C ASP A 424 19.04 16.56 -4.02
N HIS A 425 18.72 15.28 -4.21
CA HIS A 425 18.64 14.67 -5.54
C HIS A 425 17.53 15.30 -6.39
N ILE A 426 16.31 15.40 -5.85
CA ILE A 426 15.15 15.96 -6.54
C ILE A 426 15.38 17.43 -6.85
N LEU A 427 15.95 18.20 -5.91
CA LEU A 427 16.29 19.60 -6.17
C LEU A 427 17.26 19.75 -7.34
N GLN A 428 18.32 18.93 -7.41
CA GLN A 428 19.24 18.97 -8.55
C GLN A 428 18.56 18.58 -9.86
N TRP A 429 17.67 17.59 -9.84
CA TRP A 429 16.88 17.18 -11.00
C TRP A 429 15.94 18.27 -11.47
N THR A 430 15.17 18.89 -10.56
CA THR A 430 14.33 20.05 -10.87
C THR A 430 15.14 21.14 -11.55
N ARG A 431 16.37 21.40 -11.05
CA ARG A 431 17.22 22.44 -11.65
C ARG A 431 17.61 22.11 -13.09
N ARG A 432 18.03 20.87 -13.34
CA ARG A 432 18.42 20.40 -14.69
C ARG A 432 17.25 20.33 -15.64
N ALA A 433 16.10 19.81 -15.18
CA ALA A 433 14.88 19.69 -15.97
C ALA A 433 14.40 21.05 -16.47
N PHE A 434 14.54 22.09 -15.65
CA PHE A 434 14.22 23.46 -16.05
C PHE A 434 15.25 24.08 -17.01
N GLU A 435 16.54 23.76 -16.87
CA GLU A 435 17.61 24.30 -17.73
C GLU A 435 17.52 23.82 -19.19
N ILE A 436 16.90 22.65 -19.42
CA ILE A 436 16.70 22.08 -20.75
C ILE A 436 15.30 22.35 -21.32
N GLU A 437 14.46 23.11 -20.60
CA GLU A 437 13.07 23.34 -20.99
C GLU A 437 12.97 24.37 -22.13
N GLU A 438 12.29 23.99 -23.21
CA GLU A 438 12.06 24.84 -24.39
C GLU A 438 10.64 25.40 -24.46
N TRP A 439 9.75 24.96 -23.55
CA TRP A 439 8.32 25.28 -23.48
C TRP A 439 7.50 24.76 -24.66
N GLU A 440 7.78 23.52 -25.05
CA GLU A 440 6.98 22.78 -26.04
C GLU A 440 5.89 21.92 -25.38
N PRO A 441 4.74 21.72 -26.03
CA PRO A 441 3.69 20.84 -25.51
C PRO A 441 4.16 19.38 -25.49
N LEU A 442 3.89 18.67 -24.40
CA LEU A 442 4.18 17.24 -24.28
C LEU A 442 3.50 16.39 -25.37
N SER A 443 2.26 16.73 -25.74
CA SER A 443 1.55 16.15 -26.88
C SER A 443 0.40 17.04 -27.35
N VAL A 444 -0.25 16.66 -28.46
CA VAL A 444 -1.44 17.37 -28.99
C VAL A 444 -2.57 17.46 -27.96
N GLN A 445 -2.69 16.44 -27.10
CA GLN A 445 -3.70 16.37 -26.04
C GLN A 445 -3.21 17.01 -24.73
N GLN A 446 -1.92 16.85 -24.42
CA GLN A 446 -1.30 17.36 -23.19
C GLN A 446 -0.44 18.58 -23.50
N ARG A 447 -1.07 19.75 -23.43
CA ARG A 447 -0.48 21.05 -23.82
C ARG A 447 0.31 21.71 -22.69
N HIS A 448 0.99 20.93 -21.86
CA HIS A 448 1.87 21.40 -20.78
C HIS A 448 3.29 20.85 -20.97
N ALA A 449 4.26 21.43 -20.28
CA ALA A 449 5.65 21.04 -20.38
C ALA A 449 5.94 19.64 -19.82
N ALA A 450 6.91 18.93 -20.40
CA ALA A 450 7.31 17.59 -19.95
C ALA A 450 8.04 17.60 -18.60
N SER A 451 8.82 18.66 -18.32
CA SER A 451 9.63 18.79 -17.11
C SER A 451 8.81 18.66 -15.83
N ILE A 452 7.63 19.28 -15.76
CA ILE A 452 6.80 19.23 -14.57
C ILE A 452 6.18 17.85 -14.32
N VAL A 453 5.86 17.11 -15.38
CA VAL A 453 5.31 15.75 -15.28
C VAL A 453 6.35 14.84 -14.64
N GLU A 454 7.60 14.97 -15.07
CA GLU A 454 8.71 14.19 -14.50
C GLU A 454 8.99 14.55 -13.04
N ILE A 455 8.92 15.84 -12.67
CA ILE A 455 9.07 16.26 -11.27
C ILE A 455 7.99 15.63 -10.38
N PHE A 456 6.71 15.70 -10.77
CA PHE A 456 5.64 15.04 -10.02
C PHE A 456 5.80 13.52 -10.00
N ARG A 457 6.23 12.89 -11.08
CA ARG A 457 6.51 11.44 -11.13
C ARG A 457 7.57 11.04 -10.10
N ILE A 458 8.65 11.82 -9.98
CA ILE A 458 9.72 11.54 -9.01
C ILE A 458 9.23 11.76 -7.57
N ILE A 459 8.41 12.80 -7.34
CA ILE A 459 7.77 13.04 -6.03
C ILE A 459 6.85 11.87 -5.66
N GLU A 460 5.96 11.45 -6.56
CA GLU A 460 5.05 10.32 -6.35
C GLU A 460 5.80 9.00 -6.10
N GLU A 461 6.90 8.76 -6.83
CA GLU A 461 7.77 7.61 -6.61
C GLU A 461 8.40 7.66 -5.21
N THR A 462 8.87 8.83 -4.78
CA THR A 462 9.47 9.04 -3.44
C THR A 462 8.44 8.79 -2.33
N VAL A 463 7.23 9.35 -2.48
CA VAL A 463 6.09 9.13 -1.57
C VAL A 463 5.75 7.62 -1.51
N SER A 464 5.63 6.98 -2.67
CA SER A 464 5.29 5.55 -2.75
C SER A 464 6.36 4.66 -2.10
N GLN A 465 7.64 4.99 -2.27
CA GLN A 465 8.75 4.29 -1.64
C GLN A 465 8.77 4.45 -0.12
N LEU A 466 8.43 5.65 0.39
CA LEU A 466 8.35 5.93 1.81
C LEU A 466 7.23 5.14 2.49
N PHE A 467 6.00 5.26 1.99
CA PHE A 467 4.83 4.61 2.56
C PHE A 467 4.80 3.09 2.30
N GLY A 468 5.51 2.63 1.26
CA GLY A 468 5.74 1.20 1.00
C GLY A 468 6.57 0.50 2.08
N LEU A 469 7.20 1.23 3.01
CA LEU A 469 7.86 0.64 4.16
C LEU A 469 6.88 0.06 5.21
N HIS A 470 5.62 0.49 5.18
CA HIS A 470 4.59 0.16 6.17
C HIS A 470 5.03 0.47 7.62
N LEU A 471 5.87 1.49 7.80
CA LEU A 471 6.35 1.95 9.10
C LEU A 471 5.62 3.22 9.57
N PRO A 472 5.51 3.44 10.90
CA PRO A 472 4.99 4.69 11.43
C PRO A 472 5.86 5.87 10.99
N VAL A 473 5.23 6.88 10.40
CA VAL A 473 5.86 8.11 9.94
C VAL A 473 5.66 9.18 11.01
N ASP A 474 6.69 9.46 11.80
CA ASP A 474 6.63 10.53 12.81
C ASP A 474 6.57 11.92 12.15
N ILE A 475 6.17 12.96 12.91
CA ILE A 475 6.09 14.35 12.43
C ILE A 475 7.39 14.81 11.75
N THR A 476 8.55 14.42 12.26
CA THR A 476 9.86 14.80 11.68
C THR A 476 10.05 14.26 10.26
N HIS A 477 9.65 13.02 10.00
CA HIS A 477 9.70 12.41 8.67
C HIS A 477 8.68 13.06 7.73
N LEU A 478 7.49 13.36 8.23
CA LEU A 478 6.46 14.07 7.46
C LEU A 478 6.91 15.49 7.11
N GLN A 479 7.49 16.22 8.05
CA GLN A 479 8.09 17.55 7.81
C GLN A 479 9.20 17.49 6.77
N ALA A 480 10.07 16.48 6.82
CA ALA A 480 11.12 16.31 5.81
C ALA A 480 10.54 16.02 4.41
N LEU A 481 9.51 15.17 4.31
CA LEU A 481 8.81 14.90 3.05
C LEU A 481 8.10 16.16 2.50
N LEU A 482 7.36 16.86 3.34
CA LEU A 482 6.65 18.09 2.95
C LEU A 482 7.62 19.19 2.56
N SER A 483 8.75 19.33 3.28
CA SER A 483 9.84 20.24 2.91
C SER A 483 10.42 19.87 1.54
N LEU A 484 10.61 18.57 1.24
CA LEU A 484 11.05 18.12 -0.07
C LEU A 484 10.09 18.52 -1.19
N ILE A 485 8.79 18.33 -1.00
CA ILE A 485 7.78 18.73 -1.97
C ILE A 485 7.75 20.25 -2.13
N TYR A 486 7.77 20.99 -1.01
CA TYR A 486 7.79 22.44 -1.00
C TYR A 486 8.96 23.00 -1.80
N HIS A 487 10.20 22.66 -1.41
CA HIS A 487 11.36 23.27 -2.05
C HIS A 487 11.52 22.84 -3.50
N SER A 488 11.13 21.61 -3.86
CA SER A 488 11.20 21.16 -5.27
C SER A 488 10.22 21.91 -6.16
N LEU A 489 8.97 22.11 -5.71
CA LEU A 489 7.96 22.83 -6.48
C LEU A 489 8.16 24.35 -6.42
N ASP A 490 8.47 24.92 -5.26
CA ASP A 490 8.76 26.36 -5.11
C ASP A 490 9.98 26.75 -5.94
N THR A 491 11.08 25.98 -5.91
CA THR A 491 12.24 26.26 -6.78
C THR A 491 11.85 26.29 -8.27
N TYR A 492 10.97 25.39 -8.70
CA TYR A 492 10.46 25.39 -10.08
C TYR A 492 9.62 26.64 -10.36
N LEU A 493 8.67 26.97 -9.47
CA LEU A 493 7.79 28.14 -9.61
C LEU A 493 8.55 29.47 -9.59
N GLN A 494 9.53 29.64 -8.69
CA GLN A 494 10.38 30.83 -8.64
C GLN A 494 11.14 31.03 -9.95
N ARG A 495 11.68 29.94 -10.52
CA ARG A 495 12.38 30.00 -11.81
C ARG A 495 11.45 30.37 -12.96
N VAL A 496 10.22 29.87 -12.97
CA VAL A 496 9.19 30.34 -13.91
C VAL A 496 8.94 31.84 -13.70
N PHE A 497 8.74 32.27 -12.45
CA PHE A 497 8.46 33.66 -12.11
C PHE A 497 9.57 34.64 -12.54
N ASP A 498 10.84 34.22 -12.42
CA ASP A 498 12.04 34.97 -12.81
C ASP A 498 12.22 35.09 -14.33
N GLN A 499 11.69 34.13 -15.11
CA GLN A 499 11.61 34.24 -16.56
C GLN A 499 10.59 35.30 -16.98
N LEU A 500 9.47 35.43 -16.27
CA LEU A 500 8.38 36.36 -16.63
C LEU A 500 8.78 37.84 -16.44
N VAL A 501 8.51 38.63 -17.48
CA VAL A 501 8.70 40.09 -17.49
C VAL A 501 7.47 40.78 -16.87
N ASP A 502 7.66 41.88 -16.14
CA ASP A 502 6.54 42.72 -15.68
C ASP A 502 5.90 43.43 -16.88
N LYS A 503 4.56 43.35 -17.00
CA LYS A 503 3.80 44.00 -18.07
C LYS A 503 4.09 45.50 -18.22
N LYS A 504 4.49 46.17 -17.14
CA LYS A 504 4.84 47.60 -17.14
C LYS A 504 5.97 47.94 -18.11
N PHE A 505 6.90 47.02 -18.36
CA PHE A 505 8.01 47.23 -19.29
C PHE A 505 7.59 47.16 -20.76
N LEU A 506 6.38 46.66 -21.06
CA LEU A 506 5.85 46.61 -22.43
C LEU A 506 5.15 47.92 -22.81
N TYR A 507 4.75 48.73 -21.82
CA TYR A 507 4.05 49.97 -22.10
C TYR A 507 4.99 51.05 -22.62
N PRO A 508 4.60 51.78 -23.69
CA PRO A 508 5.40 52.91 -24.15
C PRO A 508 5.33 54.08 -23.17
N SER A 509 6.41 54.86 -23.12
CA SER A 509 6.41 56.16 -22.45
C SER A 509 5.36 57.09 -23.06
N ALA A 510 4.68 57.87 -22.21
CA ALA A 510 3.72 58.86 -22.68
C ALA A 510 4.43 59.90 -23.56
N PRO A 511 3.87 60.26 -24.72
CA PRO A 511 4.46 61.29 -25.57
C PRO A 511 4.36 62.67 -24.89
N PRO A 512 5.23 63.62 -25.26
CA PRO A 512 5.14 64.97 -24.73
C PRO A 512 3.79 65.61 -25.09
N LEU A 513 3.18 66.29 -24.12
CA LEU A 513 1.92 66.98 -24.31
C LEU A 513 2.08 68.13 -25.32
N THR A 514 1.21 68.16 -26.32
CA THR A 514 1.18 69.21 -27.35
C THR A 514 -0.25 69.72 -27.50
N ARG A 515 -0.39 70.97 -27.96
CA ARG A 515 -1.71 71.55 -28.27
C ARG A 515 -1.98 71.53 -29.77
N PHE A 516 -3.25 71.38 -30.13
CA PHE A 516 -3.73 71.40 -31.51
C PHE A 516 -3.38 72.70 -32.26
N THR A 517 -3.11 72.59 -33.57
CA THR A 517 -2.92 73.73 -34.47
C THR A 517 -3.58 73.50 -35.83
N GLU A 518 -4.23 74.53 -36.35
CA GLU A 518 -5.10 74.45 -37.53
C GLU A 518 -4.35 74.61 -38.87
N ASN A 519 -3.14 75.16 -38.86
CA ASN A 519 -2.35 75.44 -40.07
C ASN A 519 -1.18 74.46 -40.23
N VAL A 520 -1.39 73.35 -40.94
CA VAL A 520 -0.30 72.46 -41.36
C VAL A 520 -0.47 72.03 -42.81
N MET A 521 0.52 72.36 -43.65
CA MET A 521 0.65 71.83 -45.02
C MET A 521 0.93 70.31 -45.00
N PRO A 522 0.53 69.55 -46.03
CA PRO A 522 0.38 68.09 -45.90
C PRO A 522 1.68 67.26 -45.97
N VAL A 523 2.86 67.85 -46.19
CA VAL A 523 4.04 67.08 -46.64
C VAL A 523 5.31 67.53 -45.94
N MET A 524 5.56 67.04 -44.72
CA MET A 524 6.91 66.96 -44.17
C MET A 524 6.94 65.84 -43.13
N LYS A 525 7.91 64.92 -43.26
CA LYS A 525 8.04 63.68 -42.48
C LYS A 525 7.73 63.92 -41.00
N ARG A 526 6.54 63.51 -40.57
CA ARG A 526 6.10 63.54 -39.18
C ARG A 526 6.99 62.55 -38.43
N LYS A 527 7.74 63.01 -37.41
CA LYS A 527 8.46 62.11 -36.52
C LYS A 527 7.42 61.18 -35.86
N SER A 528 7.58 59.88 -36.09
CA SER A 528 6.86 58.81 -35.41
C SER A 528 7.06 58.94 -33.90
N LEU A 529 6.15 58.38 -33.08
CA LEU A 529 6.39 58.20 -31.65
C LEU A 529 7.80 57.62 -31.46
N GLU A 530 8.72 58.40 -30.88
CA GLU A 530 10.02 57.91 -30.46
C GLU A 530 9.77 57.08 -29.21
N PHE A 531 9.73 55.76 -29.36
CA PHE A 531 9.63 54.86 -28.24
C PHE A 531 11.00 54.72 -27.58
N SER A 532 11.06 54.90 -26.26
CA SER A 532 12.21 54.47 -25.47
C SER A 532 12.37 52.96 -25.66
N GLU A 533 13.48 52.53 -26.27
CA GLU A 533 13.75 51.11 -26.41
C GLU A 533 13.95 50.50 -25.02
N PRO A 534 13.24 49.42 -24.66
CA PRO A 534 13.47 48.73 -23.41
C PRO A 534 14.90 48.21 -23.36
N ASP A 535 15.40 48.01 -22.14
CA ASP A 535 16.75 47.52 -21.89
C ASP A 535 17.04 46.24 -22.69
N ASN A 536 18.22 46.13 -23.33
CA ASN A 536 18.53 45.05 -24.28
C ASN A 536 18.35 43.63 -23.71
N LYS A 537 18.42 43.47 -22.39
CA LYS A 537 18.16 42.20 -21.70
C LYS A 537 16.67 41.83 -21.67
N ILE A 538 15.78 42.81 -21.51
CA ILE A 538 14.32 42.61 -21.49
C ILE A 538 13.83 42.23 -22.88
N VAL A 539 14.35 42.89 -23.92
CA VAL A 539 14.03 42.58 -25.32
C VAL A 539 14.37 41.13 -25.65
N LYS A 540 15.57 40.65 -25.30
CA LYS A 540 15.95 39.23 -25.49
C LYS A 540 15.02 38.26 -24.78
N LYS A 541 14.66 38.53 -23.51
CA LYS A 541 13.68 37.71 -22.77
C LYS A 541 12.32 37.70 -23.46
N LEU A 542 11.87 38.84 -23.98
CA LEU A 542 10.63 38.92 -24.73
C LEU A 542 10.73 38.16 -26.07
N ASP A 543 11.84 38.24 -26.81
CA ASP A 543 12.00 37.48 -28.05
C ASP A 543 11.93 35.96 -27.80
N GLU A 544 12.42 35.49 -26.64
CA GLU A 544 12.37 34.09 -26.24
C GLU A 544 10.99 33.62 -25.72
N LEU A 545 10.17 34.52 -25.15
CA LEU A 545 8.86 34.24 -24.53
C LEU A 545 7.67 34.59 -25.45
N THR A 546 7.55 33.89 -26.58
CA THR A 546 6.44 34.07 -27.52
C THR A 546 5.08 33.67 -26.92
N ILE A 547 3.97 34.14 -27.50
CA ILE A 547 2.60 33.79 -27.05
C ILE A 547 2.40 32.28 -26.92
N PRO A 548 2.76 31.43 -27.90
CA PRO A 548 2.64 29.98 -27.75
C PRO A 548 3.36 29.44 -26.51
N LYS A 549 4.60 29.88 -26.24
CA LYS A 549 5.37 29.46 -25.06
C LYS A 549 4.72 29.93 -23.76
N LEU A 550 4.23 31.16 -23.71
CA LEU A 550 3.49 31.67 -22.55
C LEU A 550 2.19 30.87 -22.31
N CYS A 551 1.49 30.43 -23.35
CA CYS A 551 0.34 29.52 -23.23
C CYS A 551 0.75 28.16 -22.65
N ILE A 552 1.87 27.57 -23.09
CA ILE A 552 2.40 26.33 -22.51
C ILE A 552 2.81 26.52 -21.04
N ILE A 553 3.45 27.64 -20.68
CA ILE A 553 3.77 27.99 -19.29
C ILE A 553 2.49 28.07 -18.46
N LEU A 554 1.47 28.78 -18.95
CA LEU A 554 0.19 28.90 -18.25
C LEU A 554 -0.49 27.54 -18.04
N ASN A 555 -0.52 26.69 -19.06
CA ASN A 555 -1.06 25.34 -18.95
C ASN A 555 -0.27 24.47 -17.96
N THR A 556 1.06 24.64 -17.93
CA THR A 556 1.95 23.97 -16.98
C THR A 556 1.60 24.41 -15.55
N LEU A 557 1.38 25.70 -15.29
CA LEU A 557 0.97 26.21 -13.98
C LEU A 557 -0.44 25.73 -13.58
N CYS A 558 -1.38 25.65 -14.53
CA CYS A 558 -2.70 25.06 -14.29
C CYS A 558 -2.61 23.56 -13.98
N TYR A 559 -1.69 22.84 -14.63
CA TYR A 559 -1.41 21.44 -14.33
C TYR A 559 -0.83 21.29 -12.92
N ILE A 560 0.14 22.13 -12.55
CA ILE A 560 0.69 22.20 -11.18
C ILE A 560 -0.43 22.40 -10.15
N GLN A 561 -1.36 23.34 -10.39
CA GLN A 561 -2.48 23.58 -9.47
C GLN A 561 -3.33 22.32 -9.23
N LYS A 562 -3.61 21.55 -10.28
CA LYS A 562 -4.37 20.29 -10.19
C LYS A 562 -3.56 19.22 -9.45
N GLN A 563 -2.26 19.10 -9.75
CA GLN A 563 -1.39 18.08 -9.15
C GLN A 563 -1.01 18.35 -7.69
N ILE A 564 -0.83 19.60 -7.28
CA ILE A 564 -0.65 20.00 -5.88
C ILE A 564 -1.81 19.44 -5.04
N SER A 565 -3.05 19.64 -5.49
CA SER A 565 -4.24 19.13 -4.79
C SER A 565 -4.31 17.59 -4.78
N ALA A 566 -3.99 16.94 -5.90
CA ALA A 566 -3.96 15.48 -5.99
C ALA A 566 -2.90 14.85 -5.07
N THR A 567 -1.72 15.47 -5.00
CA THR A 567 -0.59 15.01 -4.19
C THR A 567 -0.90 15.15 -2.70
N GLU A 568 -1.49 16.28 -2.27
CA GLU A 568 -1.94 16.46 -0.87
C GLU A 568 -2.91 15.35 -0.45
N VAL A 569 -3.93 15.08 -1.25
CA VAL A 569 -4.93 14.04 -0.99
C VAL A 569 -4.29 12.66 -0.97
N GLY A 570 -3.38 12.37 -1.90
CA GLY A 570 -2.67 11.08 -1.98
C GLY A 570 -1.81 10.80 -0.75
N ILE A 571 -1.08 11.81 -0.25
CA ILE A 571 -0.24 11.66 0.95
C ILE A 571 -1.11 11.52 2.20
N ARG A 572 -2.16 12.34 2.36
CA ARG A 572 -3.08 12.22 3.53
C ARG A 572 -3.74 10.83 3.56
N LYS A 573 -4.16 10.30 2.41
CA LYS A 573 -4.68 8.92 2.30
C LYS A 573 -3.63 7.88 2.69
N SER A 574 -2.38 8.05 2.28
CA SER A 574 -1.32 7.11 2.63
C SER A 574 -0.98 7.14 4.12
N LEU A 575 -0.99 8.34 4.73
CA LEU A 575 -0.79 8.53 6.16
C LEU A 575 -1.89 7.86 6.98
N THR A 576 -3.16 8.11 6.64
CA THR A 576 -4.32 7.48 7.31
C THR A 576 -4.33 5.95 7.19
N LEU A 577 -3.82 5.36 6.11
CA LEU A 577 -3.68 3.90 5.99
C LEU A 577 -2.65 3.34 6.98
N VAL A 578 -1.51 4.02 7.14
CA VAL A 578 -0.49 3.67 8.13
C VAL A 578 -1.04 3.87 9.55
N GLU A 579 -1.69 5.00 9.83
CA GLU A 579 -2.32 5.26 11.12
C GLU A 579 -3.44 4.29 11.45
N ALA A 580 -4.26 3.86 10.48
CA ALA A 580 -5.31 2.87 10.72
C ALA A 580 -4.73 1.48 11.09
N SER A 581 -3.57 1.10 10.53
CA SER A 581 -2.85 -0.10 10.99
C SER A 581 -2.34 0.05 12.43
N LEU A 582 -1.99 1.28 12.83
CA LEU A 582 -1.56 1.60 14.19
C LEU A 582 -2.72 1.76 15.18
N ASN A 583 -3.90 2.25 14.79
CA ASN A 583 -5.01 2.44 15.73
C ASN A 583 -5.70 1.12 16.10
N LYS A 584 -5.64 0.11 15.21
CA LYS A 584 -5.94 -1.29 15.59
C LYS A 584 -5.02 -1.81 16.72
N ARG A 585 -3.88 -1.17 16.96
CA ARG A 585 -2.88 -1.47 18.00
C ARG A 585 -3.22 -0.83 19.35
N SER A 586 -3.80 0.37 19.37
CA SER A 586 -4.00 1.20 20.58
C SER A 586 -5.38 1.07 21.24
N GLU A 587 -6.41 0.54 20.56
CA GLU A 587 -7.72 0.23 21.19
C GLU A 587 -7.66 -0.86 22.29
N ILE A 588 -6.47 -1.29 22.71
CA ILE A 588 -6.25 -2.32 23.74
C ILE A 588 -5.61 -1.73 25.01
N GLU A 589 -5.11 -0.49 24.97
CA GLU A 589 -4.65 0.25 26.15
C GLU A 589 -5.11 1.71 26.01
N THR A 590 -6.22 2.08 26.65
CA THR A 590 -6.56 3.50 26.81
C THR A 590 -6.71 3.81 28.29
N ASP A 591 -5.71 4.49 28.84
CA ASP A 591 -5.90 5.45 29.93
C ASP A 591 -6.35 6.79 29.30
N GLU A 592 -7.25 7.50 29.98
CA GLU A 592 -7.95 8.71 29.50
C GLU A 592 -7.03 9.92 29.15
N ALA A 593 -5.72 9.81 29.39
CA ALA A 593 -4.73 10.88 29.15
C ALA A 593 -4.12 10.89 27.73
N GLU A 594 -4.21 9.81 26.94
CA GLU A 594 -3.64 9.76 25.58
C GLU A 594 -4.53 10.40 24.50
N VAL A 595 -5.82 10.61 24.80
CA VAL A 595 -6.78 11.20 23.85
C VAL A 595 -6.48 12.68 23.59
N GLU A 596 -6.01 13.44 24.59
CA GLU A 596 -5.59 14.84 24.41
C GLU A 596 -4.30 14.97 23.58
N ASN A 597 -3.34 14.04 23.70
CA ASN A 597 -2.12 14.04 22.89
C ASN A 597 -2.37 13.60 21.43
N SER A 598 -3.34 12.71 21.18
CA SER A 598 -3.72 12.32 19.81
C SER A 598 -4.36 13.47 19.03
N LEU A 599 -5.19 14.29 19.68
CA LEU A 599 -5.86 15.43 19.05
C LEU A 599 -4.87 16.52 18.66
N THR A 600 -3.93 16.86 19.56
CA THR A 600 -2.87 17.85 19.29
C THR A 600 -1.91 17.41 18.18
N HIS A 601 -1.66 16.10 18.05
CA HIS A 601 -0.84 15.56 16.97
C HIS A 601 -1.54 15.62 15.61
N SER A 602 -2.86 15.41 15.57
CA SER A 602 -3.67 15.56 14.34
C SER A 602 -3.74 17.01 13.89
N GLU A 603 -3.96 17.96 14.82
CA GLU A 603 -4.00 19.40 14.51
C GLU A 603 -2.65 19.90 13.97
N ALA A 604 -1.53 19.48 14.57
CA ALA A 604 -0.20 19.84 14.10
C ALA A 604 0.11 19.28 12.70
N VAL A 605 -0.36 18.06 12.39
CA VAL A 605 -0.23 17.48 11.05
C VAL A 605 -1.04 18.29 10.04
N ASP A 606 -2.29 18.63 10.36
CA ASP A 606 -3.14 19.43 9.46
C ASP A 606 -2.57 20.84 9.24
N GLU A 607 -2.03 21.48 10.27
CA GLU A 607 -1.36 22.79 10.16
C GLU A 607 -0.12 22.72 9.25
N LEU A 608 0.67 21.64 9.32
CA LEU A 608 1.83 21.43 8.45
C LEU A 608 1.44 21.27 6.98
N PHE A 609 0.38 20.51 6.70
CA PHE A 609 -0.17 20.38 5.35
C PHE A 609 -0.70 21.72 4.85
N ALA A 610 -1.52 22.41 5.63
CA ALA A 610 -2.09 23.71 5.26
C ALA A 610 -0.99 24.71 4.95
N THR A 611 -0.02 24.89 5.86
CA THR A 611 1.10 25.83 5.68
C THR A 611 1.91 25.54 4.42
N THR A 612 2.17 24.26 4.14
CA THR A 612 2.98 23.86 2.98
C THR A 612 2.23 24.04 1.67
N TYR A 613 1.02 23.49 1.57
CA TYR A 613 0.27 23.43 0.32
C TYR A 613 -0.40 24.77 -0.01
N ASP A 614 -0.83 25.54 0.99
CA ASP A 614 -1.43 26.86 0.75
C ASP A 614 -0.37 27.86 0.27
N SER A 615 0.85 27.83 0.83
CA SER A 615 1.97 28.63 0.33
C SER A 615 2.33 28.31 -1.14
N LEU A 616 2.33 27.02 -1.51
CA LEU A 616 2.55 26.61 -2.90
C LEU A 616 1.41 27.05 -3.83
N ARG A 617 0.15 26.95 -3.37
CA ARG A 617 -1.03 27.41 -4.12
C ARG A 617 -0.97 28.91 -4.36
N ASP A 618 -0.62 29.69 -3.35
CA ASP A 618 -0.50 31.16 -3.46
C ASP A 618 0.61 31.55 -4.43
N THR A 619 1.78 30.92 -4.33
CA THR A 619 2.91 31.15 -5.25
C THR A 619 2.54 30.79 -6.68
N ASN A 620 1.87 29.65 -6.90
CA ASN A 620 1.40 29.24 -8.22
C ASN A 620 0.31 30.17 -8.77
N ALA A 621 -0.65 30.58 -7.94
CA ALA A 621 -1.72 31.52 -8.33
C ALA A 621 -1.15 32.89 -8.75
N ASN A 622 -0.12 33.36 -8.06
CA ASN A 622 0.63 34.56 -8.44
C ASN A 622 1.32 34.40 -9.79
N CYS A 623 1.98 33.25 -10.04
CA CYS A 623 2.59 32.93 -11.33
C CYS A 623 1.54 32.87 -12.48
N ILE A 624 0.40 32.23 -12.23
CA ILE A 624 -0.72 32.14 -13.19
C ILE A 624 -1.20 33.54 -13.56
N THR A 625 -1.43 34.40 -12.57
CA THR A 625 -1.93 35.75 -12.78
C THR A 625 -0.92 36.60 -13.55
N LYS A 626 0.37 36.55 -13.17
CA LYS A 626 1.44 37.27 -13.87
C LYS A 626 1.61 36.79 -15.32
N THR A 627 1.57 35.49 -15.57
CA THR A 627 1.67 34.92 -16.92
C THR A 627 0.49 35.33 -17.78
N ARG A 628 -0.73 35.24 -17.24
CA ARG A 628 -1.96 35.67 -17.92
C ARG A 628 -1.90 37.13 -18.33
N ASP A 629 -1.58 38.01 -17.38
CA ASP A 629 -1.45 39.44 -17.61
C ASP A 629 -0.37 39.78 -18.64
N LEU A 630 0.73 39.02 -18.64
CA LEU A 630 1.80 39.16 -19.63
C LEU A 630 1.36 38.72 -21.03
N ILE A 631 0.52 37.67 -21.18
CA ILE A 631 -0.01 37.26 -22.47
C ILE A 631 -0.82 38.39 -23.12
N GLY A 632 -1.76 38.99 -22.38
CA GLY A 632 -2.57 40.11 -22.88
C GLY A 632 -1.72 41.33 -23.24
N ALA A 633 -0.82 41.73 -22.33
CA ALA A 633 0.06 42.87 -22.56
C ALA A 633 1.00 42.63 -23.75
N ARG A 634 1.57 41.44 -23.87
CA ARG A 634 2.43 41.06 -24.99
C ARG A 634 1.69 41.09 -26.32
N ALA A 635 0.51 40.49 -26.40
CA ALA A 635 -0.28 40.47 -27.62
C ALA A 635 -0.52 41.88 -28.17
N ILE A 636 -0.93 42.82 -27.32
CA ILE A 636 -1.34 44.15 -27.77
C ILE A 636 -0.18 45.15 -27.83
N PHE A 637 0.67 45.21 -26.79
CA PHE A 637 1.71 46.22 -26.64
C PHE A 637 3.07 45.82 -27.23
N TRP A 638 3.26 44.55 -27.58
CA TRP A 638 4.48 44.06 -28.24
C TRP A 638 4.19 43.57 -29.66
N ASP A 639 3.40 42.51 -29.81
CA ASP A 639 3.20 41.84 -31.11
C ASP A 639 2.33 42.69 -32.06
N LEU A 640 1.28 43.34 -31.55
CA LEU A 640 0.38 44.23 -32.33
C LEU A 640 0.67 45.72 -32.12
N ARG A 641 1.82 46.07 -31.52
CA ARG A 641 2.18 47.44 -31.13
C ARG A 641 2.03 48.44 -32.26
N ASP A 642 2.57 48.12 -33.43
CA ASP A 642 2.59 49.04 -34.57
C ASP A 642 1.18 49.27 -35.13
N MET A 643 0.39 48.19 -35.23
CA MET A 643 -0.99 48.26 -35.71
C MET A 643 -1.87 49.03 -34.74
N PHE A 644 -1.76 48.75 -33.44
CA PHE A 644 -2.63 49.35 -32.43
C PHE A 644 -2.19 50.77 -32.06
N LEU A 645 -0.94 50.96 -31.64
CA LEU A 645 -0.49 52.22 -31.05
C LEU A 645 0.01 53.23 -32.07
N ILE A 646 0.43 52.81 -33.27
CA ILE A 646 0.95 53.72 -34.31
C ILE A 646 -0.08 53.99 -35.41
N GLN A 647 -0.86 53.01 -35.82
CA GLN A 647 -1.78 53.17 -36.96
C GLN A 647 -3.18 53.65 -36.56
N LEU A 648 -3.75 53.17 -35.45
CA LEU A 648 -5.11 53.56 -35.04
C LEU A 648 -5.25 55.09 -34.94
N TYR A 649 -6.22 55.64 -35.66
CA TYR A 649 -6.53 57.08 -35.74
C TYR A 649 -5.39 58.02 -36.15
N ASN A 650 -4.30 57.49 -36.70
CA ASN A 650 -3.18 58.33 -37.10
C ASN A 650 -3.55 59.19 -38.32
N GLY A 651 -3.48 60.51 -38.15
CA GLY A 651 -3.85 61.48 -39.18
C GLY A 651 -5.35 61.82 -39.21
N THR A 652 -6.22 60.83 -39.43
CA THR A 652 -7.69 61.00 -39.46
C THR A 652 -8.38 59.73 -38.94
N VAL A 653 -9.48 59.87 -38.20
CA VAL A 653 -10.25 58.73 -37.69
C VAL A 653 -10.87 57.90 -38.81
N GLU A 654 -11.51 58.54 -39.79
CA GLU A 654 -12.12 57.87 -40.96
C GLU A 654 -11.13 57.02 -41.75
N GLY A 655 -9.89 57.50 -41.91
CA GLY A 655 -8.84 56.81 -42.66
C GLY A 655 -8.14 55.66 -41.92
N ALA A 656 -8.32 55.53 -40.60
CA ALA A 656 -7.56 54.63 -39.74
C ALA A 656 -8.41 54.03 -38.61
N ARG A 657 -9.52 53.39 -38.99
CA ARG A 657 -10.53 52.74 -38.12
C ARG A 657 -10.02 51.46 -37.44
N LEU A 658 -10.63 51.13 -36.31
CA LEU A 658 -10.31 49.95 -35.50
C LEU A 658 -10.55 48.61 -36.23
N GLU A 659 -11.55 48.54 -37.11
CA GLU A 659 -11.90 47.33 -37.88
C GLU A 659 -10.71 46.68 -38.59
N ARG A 660 -9.72 47.48 -39.02
CA ARG A 660 -8.50 46.97 -39.70
C ARG A 660 -7.59 46.16 -38.78
N ILE A 661 -7.72 46.32 -37.47
CA ILE A 661 -6.89 45.66 -36.46
C ILE A 661 -7.50 44.32 -36.03
N LEU A 662 -8.84 44.18 -36.12
CA LEU A 662 -9.56 42.99 -35.62
C LEU A 662 -9.06 41.66 -36.20
N PRO A 663 -8.75 41.52 -37.51
CA PRO A 663 -8.23 40.25 -38.04
C PRO A 663 -6.90 39.83 -37.42
N HIS A 664 -6.10 40.80 -36.97
CA HIS A 664 -4.83 40.51 -36.30
C HIS A 664 -5.05 40.07 -34.84
N ILE A 665 -6.04 40.66 -34.16
CA ILE A 665 -6.44 40.18 -32.82
C ILE A 665 -7.03 38.78 -32.93
N ASP A 666 -7.86 38.51 -33.95
CA ASP A 666 -8.46 37.21 -34.23
C ASP A 666 -7.39 36.11 -34.42
N SER A 667 -6.36 36.38 -35.23
CA SER A 667 -5.24 35.45 -35.40
C SER A 667 -4.49 35.15 -34.09
N VAL A 668 -4.37 36.12 -33.18
CA VAL A 668 -3.79 35.91 -31.85
C VAL A 668 -4.74 35.07 -30.98
N LEU A 669 -6.04 35.36 -31.00
CA LEU A 669 -7.05 34.60 -30.27
C LEU A 669 -7.11 33.15 -30.75
N ASP A 670 -7.06 32.88 -32.05
CA ASP A 670 -6.97 31.54 -32.62
C ASP A 670 -5.78 30.76 -32.07
N THR A 671 -4.60 31.41 -32.04
CA THR A 671 -3.38 30.81 -31.51
C THR A 671 -3.54 30.47 -30.02
N VAL A 672 -4.04 31.41 -29.22
CA VAL A 672 -4.23 31.23 -27.78
C VAL A 672 -5.29 30.16 -27.50
N CYS A 673 -6.45 30.21 -28.15
CA CYS A 673 -7.54 29.26 -27.97
C CYS A 673 -7.16 27.84 -28.40
N SER A 674 -6.31 27.70 -29.43
CA SER A 674 -5.80 26.39 -29.86
C SER A 674 -4.85 25.74 -28.85
N LEU A 675 -4.17 26.53 -28.02
CA LEU A 675 -3.15 26.06 -27.08
C LEU A 675 -3.64 26.00 -25.62
N SER A 676 -4.53 26.90 -25.19
CA SER A 676 -5.02 26.96 -23.80
C SER A 676 -5.99 25.83 -23.43
N TYR A 677 -6.09 25.52 -22.14
CA TYR A 677 -7.10 24.62 -21.60
C TYR A 677 -8.48 25.26 -21.56
N GLU A 678 -9.52 24.41 -21.61
CA GLU A 678 -10.91 24.86 -21.63
C GLU A 678 -11.25 25.77 -20.45
N ASP A 679 -10.82 25.39 -19.25
CA ASP A 679 -11.07 26.10 -17.99
C ASP A 679 -10.34 27.47 -17.90
N SER A 680 -9.32 27.71 -18.73
CA SER A 680 -8.49 28.92 -18.66
C SER A 680 -8.62 29.84 -19.87
N ARG A 681 -9.26 29.39 -20.97
CA ARG A 681 -9.46 30.16 -22.20
C ARG A 681 -10.04 31.55 -21.93
N ASP A 682 -11.20 31.61 -21.29
CA ASP A 682 -11.92 32.88 -21.04
C ASP A 682 -11.07 33.89 -20.27
N MET A 683 -10.28 33.41 -19.31
CA MET A 683 -9.42 34.28 -18.50
C MET A 683 -8.25 34.86 -19.32
N VAL A 684 -7.72 34.12 -20.30
CA VAL A 684 -6.69 34.64 -21.20
C VAL A 684 -7.29 35.59 -22.23
N VAL A 685 -8.43 35.23 -22.81
CA VAL A 685 -9.18 36.10 -23.74
C VAL A 685 -9.56 37.41 -23.06
N LEU A 686 -10.00 37.36 -21.80
CA LEU A 686 -10.27 38.54 -20.98
C LEU A 686 -9.03 39.41 -20.79
N SER A 687 -7.85 38.80 -20.58
CA SER A 687 -6.61 39.57 -20.46
C SER A 687 -6.27 40.30 -21.76
N ILE A 688 -6.47 39.66 -22.91
CA ILE A 688 -6.28 40.30 -24.23
C ILE A 688 -7.31 41.42 -24.44
N CYS A 689 -8.58 41.19 -24.10
CA CYS A 689 -9.65 42.19 -24.15
C CYS A 689 -9.30 43.42 -23.30
N ARG A 690 -8.91 43.20 -22.03
CA ARG A 690 -8.45 44.26 -21.13
C ARG A 690 -7.28 45.03 -21.71
N SER A 691 -6.26 44.35 -22.24
CA SER A 691 -5.11 45.01 -22.86
C SER A 691 -5.47 45.77 -24.14
N ALA A 692 -6.43 45.29 -24.94
CA ALA A 692 -6.92 45.99 -26.13
C ALA A 692 -7.67 47.28 -25.76
N LEU A 693 -8.52 47.23 -24.72
CA LEU A 693 -9.22 48.40 -24.19
C LEU A 693 -8.27 49.40 -23.53
N GLU A 694 -7.25 48.91 -22.80
CA GLU A 694 -6.18 49.75 -22.25
C GLU A 694 -5.38 50.45 -23.36
N ALA A 695 -5.05 49.72 -24.44
CA ALA A 695 -4.40 50.30 -25.61
C ALA A 695 -5.29 51.32 -26.33
N TYR A 696 -6.60 51.06 -26.41
CA TYR A 696 -7.57 52.01 -26.96
C TYR A 696 -7.57 53.31 -26.17
N VAL A 697 -7.70 53.24 -24.84
CA VAL A 697 -7.61 54.38 -23.93
C VAL A 697 -6.29 55.15 -24.10
N ARG A 698 -5.16 54.45 -24.23
CA ARG A 698 -3.86 55.07 -24.50
C ARG A 698 -3.80 55.79 -25.84
N VAL A 699 -4.42 55.27 -26.89
CA VAL A 699 -4.49 55.98 -28.20
C VAL A 699 -5.30 57.27 -28.08
N LEU A 700 -6.32 57.31 -27.22
CA LEU A 700 -7.12 58.50 -26.96
C LEU A 700 -6.32 59.55 -26.16
N LEU A 701 -5.68 59.15 -25.07
CA LEU A 701 -5.06 60.06 -24.11
C LEU A 701 -3.59 60.38 -24.38
N ASP A 702 -2.83 59.40 -24.85
CA ASP A 702 -1.38 59.42 -25.05
C ASP A 702 -1.02 59.14 -26.52
N GLY A 703 -1.91 59.54 -27.44
CA GLY A 703 -1.80 59.28 -28.87
C GLY A 703 -0.73 60.10 -29.60
N GLY A 704 -0.17 61.12 -28.95
CA GLY A 704 0.85 61.99 -29.53
C GLY A 704 0.31 63.01 -30.56
N PRO A 705 1.19 63.88 -31.10
CA PRO A 705 0.78 65.10 -31.82
C PRO A 705 0.07 64.86 -33.16
N THR A 706 0.05 63.62 -33.66
CA THR A 706 -0.59 63.27 -34.94
C THR A 706 -2.08 62.95 -34.81
N ARG A 707 -2.62 62.95 -33.59
CA ARG A 707 -4.02 62.62 -33.28
C ARG A 707 -4.71 63.82 -32.66
N ALA A 708 -5.72 64.33 -33.35
CA ALA A 708 -6.61 65.37 -32.84
C ALA A 708 -8.03 65.12 -33.36
N PHE A 709 -9.01 65.14 -32.46
CA PHE A 709 -10.37 64.65 -32.69
C PHE A 709 -11.37 65.79 -32.72
N SER A 710 -12.20 65.82 -33.76
CA SER A 710 -13.37 66.71 -33.88
C SER A 710 -14.63 66.02 -33.37
N ASP A 711 -15.71 66.78 -33.14
CA ASP A 711 -16.97 66.21 -32.63
C ASP A 711 -17.57 65.17 -33.62
N SER A 712 -17.33 65.30 -34.92
CA SER A 712 -17.72 64.27 -35.91
C SER A 712 -16.90 62.98 -35.78
N ASP A 713 -15.63 63.07 -35.38
CA ASP A 713 -14.78 61.89 -35.18
C ASP A 713 -15.26 61.05 -33.99
N ILE A 714 -15.83 61.67 -32.95
CA ILE A 714 -16.27 60.99 -31.74
C ILE A 714 -17.35 59.94 -32.03
N THR A 715 -18.28 60.23 -32.94
CA THR A 715 -19.30 59.26 -33.36
C THR A 715 -18.69 57.99 -33.97
N LEU A 716 -17.64 58.14 -34.80
CA LEU A 716 -16.92 57.01 -35.40
C LEU A 716 -16.10 56.23 -34.35
N MET A 717 -15.62 56.91 -33.32
CA MET A 717 -14.87 56.30 -32.21
C MET A 717 -15.80 55.53 -31.24
N GLU A 718 -17.04 56.00 -31.04
CA GLU A 718 -18.07 55.27 -30.30
C GLU A 718 -18.51 53.99 -31.04
N GLU A 719 -18.67 54.07 -32.37
CA GLU A 719 -18.88 52.91 -33.22
C GLU A 719 -17.73 51.90 -33.09
N ASP A 720 -16.48 52.35 -33.19
CA ASP A 720 -15.29 51.49 -33.07
C ASP A 720 -15.21 50.82 -31.69
N LEU A 721 -15.54 51.52 -30.61
CA LEU A 721 -15.64 50.92 -29.27
C LEU A 721 -16.74 49.85 -29.21
N SER A 722 -17.90 50.10 -29.83
CA SER A 722 -18.98 49.11 -29.90
C SER A 722 -18.55 47.86 -30.67
N ILE A 723 -17.86 48.04 -31.80
CA ILE A 723 -17.33 46.93 -32.61
C ILE A 723 -16.33 46.11 -31.79
N LEU A 724 -15.42 46.74 -31.05
CA LEU A 724 -14.46 46.03 -30.19
C LEU A 724 -15.15 45.18 -29.13
N LYS A 725 -16.20 45.73 -28.50
CA LYS A 725 -16.97 45.00 -27.49
C LYS A 725 -17.67 43.79 -28.09
N GLU A 726 -18.40 43.98 -29.19
CA GLU A 726 -19.12 42.88 -29.86
C GLU A 726 -18.14 41.82 -30.39
N PHE A 727 -16.94 42.21 -30.84
CA PHE A 727 -15.88 41.28 -31.25
C PHE A 727 -15.49 40.29 -30.13
N PHE A 728 -15.29 40.77 -28.90
CA PHE A 728 -14.95 39.88 -27.77
C PHE A 728 -16.16 39.13 -27.19
N ILE A 729 -17.38 39.62 -27.40
CA ILE A 729 -18.63 38.91 -27.03
C ILE A 729 -18.92 37.77 -28.01
N ALA A 730 -18.57 37.95 -29.29
CA ALA A 730 -18.69 36.97 -30.37
C ALA A 730 -20.07 36.28 -30.40
N ASP A 731 -21.15 37.07 -30.46
CA ASP A 731 -22.54 36.57 -30.46
C ASP A 731 -22.91 35.61 -29.29
N GLY A 732 -22.16 35.68 -28.18
CA GLY A 732 -22.34 34.84 -27.01
C GLY A 732 -21.45 33.59 -26.97
N GLU A 733 -20.63 33.35 -27.99
CA GLU A 733 -19.62 32.29 -28.00
C GLU A 733 -18.29 32.72 -27.35
N GLY A 734 -18.11 34.03 -27.10
CA GLY A 734 -16.92 34.62 -26.49
C GLY A 734 -17.09 34.95 -25.00
N LEU A 735 -16.61 36.13 -24.59
CA LEU A 735 -16.67 36.58 -23.20
C LEU A 735 -18.08 37.02 -22.79
N PRO A 736 -18.45 36.88 -21.49
CA PRO A 736 -19.72 37.41 -20.98
C PRO A 736 -19.83 38.93 -21.19
N ARG A 737 -20.95 39.39 -21.77
CA ARG A 737 -21.20 40.82 -22.04
C ARG A 737 -21.01 41.72 -20.82
N SER A 738 -21.40 41.28 -19.63
CA SER A 738 -21.21 42.04 -18.39
C SER A 738 -19.74 42.34 -18.09
N LEU A 739 -18.86 41.38 -18.36
CA LEU A 739 -17.43 41.48 -18.10
C LEU A 739 -16.76 42.41 -19.12
N VAL A 740 -17.13 42.29 -20.40
CA VAL A 740 -16.64 43.18 -21.48
C VAL A 740 -17.06 44.63 -21.24
N GLU A 741 -18.32 44.87 -20.86
CA GLU A 741 -18.80 46.23 -20.53
C GLU A 741 -18.09 46.81 -19.30
N GLN A 742 -17.75 45.97 -18.31
CA GLN A 742 -16.98 46.40 -17.15
C GLN A 742 -15.57 46.86 -17.54
N GLU A 743 -14.86 46.11 -18.38
CA GLU A 743 -13.53 46.47 -18.86
C GLU A 743 -13.58 47.71 -19.78
N ALA A 744 -14.65 47.86 -20.58
CA ALA A 744 -14.80 48.98 -21.52
C ALA A 744 -15.25 50.30 -20.86
N LYS A 745 -15.60 50.26 -19.57
CA LYS A 745 -16.14 51.40 -18.82
C LYS A 745 -15.25 52.64 -18.94
N GLN A 746 -13.95 52.50 -18.72
CA GLN A 746 -13.00 53.63 -18.78
C GLN A 746 -12.91 54.24 -20.18
N ALA A 747 -12.92 53.40 -21.22
CA ALA A 747 -12.90 53.88 -22.60
C ALA A 747 -14.14 54.70 -22.94
N LYS A 748 -15.32 54.22 -22.51
CA LYS A 748 -16.59 54.94 -22.69
C LYS A 748 -16.58 56.29 -21.96
N GLU A 749 -16.16 56.29 -20.71
CA GLU A 749 -16.07 57.49 -19.88
C GLU A 749 -15.15 58.56 -20.50
N ILE A 750 -14.05 58.17 -21.14
CA ILE A 750 -13.15 59.10 -21.86
C ILE A 750 -13.80 59.64 -23.14
N LEU A 751 -14.53 58.81 -23.90
CA LEU A 751 -15.28 59.27 -25.07
C LEU A 751 -16.36 60.28 -24.67
N ASP A 752 -17.06 60.04 -23.57
CA ASP A 752 -18.06 60.98 -23.02
C ASP A 752 -17.43 62.36 -22.72
N LEU A 753 -16.16 62.40 -22.24
CA LEU A 753 -15.43 63.66 -22.04
C LEU A 753 -15.14 64.38 -23.36
N TYR A 754 -14.79 63.65 -24.43
CA TYR A 754 -14.58 64.27 -25.75
C TYR A 754 -15.86 64.89 -26.34
N SER A 755 -17.04 64.37 -25.97
CA SER A 755 -18.34 64.89 -26.39
C SER A 755 -18.74 66.20 -25.70
N LEU A 756 -18.04 66.60 -24.62
CA LEU A 756 -18.30 67.85 -23.91
C LEU A 756 -17.71 69.06 -24.65
N GLU A 757 -18.32 70.23 -24.42
CA GLU A 757 -17.79 71.51 -24.89
C GLU A 757 -16.47 71.84 -24.16
N SER A 758 -15.51 72.44 -24.88
CA SER A 758 -14.19 72.77 -24.34
C SER A 758 -14.25 73.65 -23.09
N ASP A 759 -15.21 74.58 -23.01
CA ASP A 759 -15.35 75.50 -21.87
C ASP A 759 -15.78 74.74 -20.60
N MET A 760 -16.62 73.71 -20.73
CA MET A 760 -17.00 72.83 -19.60
C MET A 760 -15.80 72.00 -19.13
N LEU A 761 -15.04 71.42 -20.07
CA LEU A 761 -13.83 70.65 -19.74
C LEU A 761 -12.77 71.51 -19.04
N ILE A 762 -12.59 72.76 -19.46
CA ILE A 762 -11.70 73.72 -18.81
C ILE A 762 -12.18 74.00 -17.38
N GLN A 763 -13.48 74.23 -17.17
CA GLN A 763 -14.02 74.46 -15.83
C GLN A 763 -13.81 73.24 -14.92
N MET A 764 -14.09 72.03 -15.42
CA MET A 764 -13.84 70.78 -14.70
C MET A 764 -12.37 70.63 -14.32
N LEU A 765 -11.45 70.95 -15.23
CA LEU A 765 -10.01 70.90 -14.99
C LEU A 765 -9.56 71.91 -13.93
N MET A 766 -10.08 73.13 -13.97
CA MET A 766 -9.77 74.14 -12.96
C MET A 766 -10.25 73.71 -11.58
N THR A 767 -11.47 73.18 -11.47
CA THR A 767 -12.01 72.62 -10.22
C THR A 767 -11.19 71.43 -9.72
N ALA A 768 -10.81 70.50 -10.60
CA ALA A 768 -9.95 69.37 -10.24
C ALA A 768 -8.57 69.82 -9.74
N SER A 769 -7.95 70.79 -10.40
CA SER A 769 -6.64 71.33 -10.03
C SER A 769 -6.67 72.09 -8.70
N GLU A 770 -7.76 72.80 -8.40
CA GLU A 770 -7.98 73.45 -7.11
C GLU A 770 -8.13 72.44 -5.96
N LEU A 771 -8.82 71.32 -6.19
CA LEU A 771 -9.00 70.25 -5.20
C LEU A 771 -7.68 69.51 -4.90
N ILE A 772 -6.80 69.32 -5.89
CA ILE A 772 -5.45 68.76 -5.71
C ILE A 772 -4.60 69.69 -4.82
N ASN A 773 -4.64 71.00 -5.08
CA ASN A 773 -3.92 71.99 -4.27
C ASN A 773 -4.41 72.09 -2.82
N MET A 774 -5.63 71.61 -2.54
CA MET A 774 -6.24 71.59 -1.19
C MET A 774 -5.98 70.29 -0.41
N GLY A 775 -5.20 69.35 -0.94
CA GLY A 775 -4.74 68.15 -0.22
C GLY A 775 -5.81 67.08 0.02
N VAL A 776 -6.95 67.13 -0.68
CA VAL A 776 -8.01 66.12 -0.58
C VAL A 776 -7.71 64.98 -1.56
N SER A 777 -6.86 64.03 -1.15
CA SER A 777 -6.62 62.82 -1.94
C SER A 777 -7.86 61.92 -1.90
N SER A 778 -8.58 61.82 -3.03
CA SER A 778 -9.68 60.88 -3.17
C SER A 778 -9.32 59.80 -4.18
N GLU A 779 -9.04 58.60 -3.67
CA GLU A 779 -8.82 57.37 -4.45
C GLU A 779 -10.06 56.95 -5.28
N GLN A 780 -11.17 57.70 -5.22
CA GLN A 780 -12.47 57.34 -5.79
C GLN A 780 -12.88 58.13 -7.04
N ARG A 781 -12.04 59.01 -7.59
CA ARG A 781 -12.37 59.78 -8.82
C ARG A 781 -11.28 59.67 -9.89
N ARG A 782 -11.23 58.54 -10.61
CA ARG A 782 -10.30 58.35 -11.74
C ARG A 782 -10.70 59.09 -13.03
N LEU A 783 -11.95 59.54 -13.17
CA LEU A 783 -12.47 60.25 -14.36
C LEU A 783 -12.11 61.74 -14.43
N GLU A 784 -12.15 62.41 -13.28
CA GLU A 784 -12.00 63.86 -13.15
C GLU A 784 -10.57 64.25 -12.75
N ASP A 785 -9.62 63.33 -12.95
CA ASP A 785 -8.22 63.60 -12.71
C ASP A 785 -7.78 64.71 -13.68
N ALA A 786 -7.16 65.76 -13.14
CA ALA A 786 -6.65 66.89 -13.90
C ALA A 786 -5.74 66.41 -15.04
N GLN A 787 -5.00 65.32 -14.81
CA GLN A 787 -4.15 64.66 -15.80
C GLN A 787 -4.92 64.10 -17.01
N THR A 788 -6.10 63.52 -16.81
CA THR A 788 -6.94 62.99 -17.89
C THR A 788 -7.58 64.13 -18.68
N LEU A 789 -8.10 65.15 -17.98
CA LEU A 789 -8.75 66.31 -18.59
C LEU A 789 -7.78 67.13 -19.44
N VAL A 790 -6.53 67.34 -18.98
CA VAL A 790 -5.48 68.00 -19.79
C VAL A 790 -5.18 67.21 -21.07
N ARG A 791 -5.05 65.88 -20.98
CA ARG A 791 -4.80 65.02 -22.15
C ARG A 791 -5.96 65.05 -23.15
N VAL A 792 -7.20 65.00 -22.68
CA VAL A 792 -8.40 65.16 -23.53
C VAL A 792 -8.38 66.51 -24.25
N LEU A 793 -8.11 67.61 -23.53
CA LEU A 793 -8.00 68.96 -24.12
C LEU A 793 -6.85 69.08 -25.13
N CYS A 794 -5.73 68.37 -24.93
CA CYS A 794 -4.60 68.37 -25.86
C CYS A 794 -4.98 67.77 -27.22
N HIS A 795 -5.81 66.72 -27.20
CA HIS A 795 -6.26 66.00 -28.39
C HIS A 795 -7.59 66.50 -28.95
N LYS A 796 -8.33 67.40 -28.29
CA LYS A 796 -9.56 67.99 -28.84
C LYS A 796 -9.23 69.03 -29.91
N LYS A 797 -9.85 68.90 -31.10
CA LYS A 797 -9.63 69.76 -32.27
C LYS A 797 -10.39 71.09 -32.14
N ASP A 798 -10.09 71.85 -31.09
CA ASP A 798 -10.78 73.09 -30.76
C ASP A 798 -9.83 74.27 -30.45
N ARG A 799 -10.23 75.48 -30.88
CA ARG A 799 -9.44 76.71 -30.73
C ARG A 799 -9.44 77.21 -29.29
N ASN A 800 -10.53 77.06 -28.53
CA ASN A 800 -10.61 77.53 -27.15
C ASN A 800 -9.74 76.65 -26.24
N ALA A 801 -9.82 75.33 -26.41
CA ALA A 801 -8.93 74.37 -25.75
C ALA A 801 -7.44 74.69 -26.01
N SER A 802 -7.05 74.90 -27.27
CA SER A 802 -5.65 75.25 -27.59
C SER A 802 -5.21 76.59 -27.01
N LYS A 803 -6.07 77.61 -26.93
CA LYS A 803 -5.72 78.91 -26.33
C LYS A 803 -5.52 78.80 -24.82
N PHE A 804 -6.36 78.02 -24.15
CA PHE A 804 -6.25 77.76 -22.73
C PHE A 804 -4.95 77.03 -22.40
N LEU A 805 -4.66 75.91 -23.07
CA LEU A 805 -3.43 75.13 -22.87
C LEU A 805 -2.16 75.95 -23.11
N LYS A 806 -2.18 76.86 -24.10
CA LYS A 806 -1.06 77.78 -24.36
C LYS A 806 -0.83 78.76 -23.19
N ARG A 807 -1.90 79.27 -22.58
CA ARG A 807 -1.82 80.30 -21.53
C ARG A 807 -1.49 79.73 -20.17
N GLN A 808 -2.08 78.58 -19.83
CA GLN A 808 -2.01 78.01 -18.49
C GLN A 808 -0.84 77.03 -18.32
N TYR A 809 -0.48 76.28 -19.37
CA TYR A 809 0.52 75.20 -19.31
C TYR A 809 1.69 75.38 -20.29
N GLU A 810 1.72 76.49 -21.04
CA GLU A 810 2.77 76.82 -22.02
C GLU A 810 3.09 75.72 -23.06
N LEU A 811 2.10 74.85 -23.36
CA LEU A 811 2.34 73.68 -24.20
C LEU A 811 2.73 74.02 -25.66
N PRO A 812 3.70 73.27 -26.24
CA PRO A 812 4.15 73.46 -27.60
C PRO A 812 3.10 73.02 -28.64
N MET A 813 3.21 73.58 -29.85
CA MET A 813 2.34 73.21 -30.99
C MET A 813 2.67 71.82 -31.52
N SER A 814 1.66 71.11 -32.03
CA SER A 814 1.82 69.80 -32.68
C SER A 814 2.73 69.81 -33.92
N THR A 815 3.09 70.98 -34.48
CA THR A 815 4.13 71.13 -35.52
C THR A 815 5.47 71.52 -34.90
N GLY A 816 6.44 70.60 -34.91
CA GLY A 816 7.76 70.78 -34.32
C GLY A 816 8.47 72.08 -34.73
N LYS A 817 8.66 72.97 -33.75
CA LYS A 817 9.82 73.86 -33.68
C LYS A 817 10.35 73.82 -32.26
N ASN A 818 11.60 73.38 -32.13
CA ASN A 818 12.37 73.31 -30.91
C ASN A 818 12.29 74.61 -30.11
N THR A 819 11.92 74.51 -28.84
CA THR A 819 12.53 75.30 -27.77
C THR A 819 12.84 74.32 -26.65
N HIS A 820 14.12 74.17 -26.33
CA HIS A 820 14.57 73.49 -25.12
C HIS A 820 13.95 74.20 -23.92
N THR A 821 13.06 73.52 -23.20
CA THR A 821 12.71 73.87 -21.84
C THR A 821 12.75 72.60 -21.01
N HIS A 822 13.60 72.66 -20.00
CA HIS A 822 13.92 71.62 -19.05
C HIS A 822 12.68 71.01 -18.39
N GLU A 823 12.80 69.71 -18.15
CA GLU A 823 12.16 68.93 -17.09
C GLU A 823 11.75 69.79 -15.90
N ASN A 824 10.44 69.88 -15.66
CA ASN A 824 9.82 70.14 -14.35
C ASN A 824 8.30 69.97 -14.52
N LEU A 825 7.84 68.72 -14.61
CA LEU A 825 6.43 68.37 -14.49
C LEU A 825 6.20 67.08 -13.68
N ASP A 826 7.21 66.60 -12.94
CA ASP A 826 7.10 65.43 -12.04
C ASP A 826 6.30 65.69 -10.75
N HIS A 827 5.69 66.86 -10.61
CA HIS A 827 4.75 67.19 -9.54
C HIS A 827 3.47 67.80 -10.13
N LEU A 828 2.63 66.95 -10.71
CA LEU A 828 1.20 67.18 -10.90
C LEU A 828 0.45 65.86 -10.80
#